data_AF-A0A1S9NB80-F1
#
_entry.id   AF-A0A1S9NB80-F1
#
_cell.length_a   1.000
_cell.length_b   1.000
_cell.length_c   1.000
_cell.angle_alpha   90.00
_cell.angle_beta   90.00
_cell.angle_gamma   90.00
#
_symmetry.space_group_name_H-M   'P 1'
#
loop_
_entity.id
_entity.type
_entity.pdbx_description
1 polymer ?
#
loop_
_entity_poly.entity_id
_entity_poly.type
_entity_poly.pdbx_seq_one_letter_code
_entity_poly.pdbx_strand_id
1 'polypeptide(L)'
;MNRRIQINKKLIFSSTLLVLGVIFYDKYNGLIPYDFVNGGSDIDGMINTLFQVQASIATLGIALIALLSEAAKTTVFGVSVSRYVMQESHKILKHRTLIFTELCLIMMSYFAIVLKYNNLFISVFIISLVIILFMVNDIFILFYGSDYIKDDIKEYCLSIYEEDDIDKKNAILNSLEKDINFSVENNDFTRLKDDTELLFNILKVLIKEKDILTIRGQFQEVCTNLCEKIFMQEKSNQIYLCLNFIYEIYKECNEHNNDDNQYIFFTFLDDIYRELINSLRKIKYEIISSKYIIEKIHKELYKNLYFEKEKAESSYYLKNNYFLKMYSSFIYHEFFILNKQNNSEENISKVKHYLYENLKNIIEYDTYKYFQEEKKEMAYDEICNYFKILIDNFDEDALEDIFFDSFLDIYSFKEYRIRGIFIIVIYLYYLLEKESLVDDDLREFVKKLMKKKSFTIGNFIFRRNRNYLFNEKLINTIKNKLRTWEKYPKKRGMGKVLIMEDTINEFLIFTMLKRNSYKESLMQDILLLVHGNEFHFYTAFVGNNKMNTVEKYEKFLTLFDFEAIEKHKLIQKVDMLESAISDIYKTSEIKVSEKEKLNDEDIETLKENIQEKCSDTIKECISIFNKIPADIKTKTKTMTLFNLDTDTRFIFEDVNSRMGSWIKQSLIILLIQLINENLLAINKNYDDKESLEDFFHSIEENELTVDTLIGYRNWFYGYIKEDRFAEFEKNKNKIESDGLGNIVVAINSKQLFFMLKKIKVYIKNYSETEILSDKKRDANTGDGYMYNITNDIFIGFKKEELIEYVNNRKKKITVEIEFEYGISGKPIGLGLFFKND
;
A
#
# COMPACT_ATOMS: atom_id res chain seq x y z
N MET A 1 43.07 -33.99 -1.39
CA MET A 1 44.53 -33.66 -1.45
C MET A 1 45.46 -34.88 -1.65
N ASN A 2 45.18 -36.05 -1.04
CA ASN A 2 46.04 -37.25 -1.16
C ASN A 2 46.12 -37.89 -2.57
N ARG A 3 45.06 -37.83 -3.39
CA ARG A 3 45.09 -38.33 -4.79
C ARG A 3 45.96 -37.45 -5.73
N ARG A 4 45.98 -36.12 -5.54
CA ARG A 4 46.82 -35.19 -6.34
C ARG A 4 48.32 -35.48 -6.16
N ILE A 5 48.75 -35.82 -4.94
CA ILE A 5 50.15 -36.17 -4.62
C ILE A 5 50.53 -37.54 -5.20
N GLN A 6 49.61 -38.51 -5.21
CA GLN A 6 49.85 -39.82 -5.83
C GLN A 6 50.01 -39.76 -7.35
N ILE A 7 49.28 -38.85 -8.02
CA ILE A 7 49.31 -38.72 -9.49
C ILE A 7 50.58 -37.98 -9.95
N ASN A 8 51.03 -36.93 -9.25
CA ASN A 8 52.33 -36.30 -9.56
C ASN A 8 53.49 -37.30 -9.44
N LYS A 9 53.46 -38.22 -8.47
CA LYS A 9 54.44 -39.30 -8.36
C LYS A 9 54.37 -40.30 -9.53
N LYS A 10 53.18 -40.60 -10.04
CA LYS A 10 52.99 -41.52 -11.17
C LYS A 10 53.31 -40.89 -12.54
N LEU A 11 53.11 -39.58 -12.69
CA LEU A 11 53.44 -38.81 -13.90
C LEU A 11 54.94 -38.51 -13.97
N ILE A 12 55.58 -38.29 -12.82
CA ILE A 12 57.04 -38.36 -12.69
C ILE A 12 57.49 -39.76 -13.08
N PHE A 13 56.86 -40.84 -12.61
CA PHE A 13 57.25 -42.21 -12.95
C PHE A 13 57.14 -42.53 -14.46
N SER A 14 56.04 -42.16 -15.13
CA SER A 14 55.88 -42.37 -16.59
C SER A 14 56.83 -41.49 -17.42
N SER A 15 57.03 -40.24 -17.02
CA SER A 15 58.01 -39.34 -17.65
C SER A 15 59.45 -39.83 -17.43
N THR A 16 59.74 -40.38 -16.24
CA THR A 16 61.03 -41.00 -15.90
C THR A 16 61.23 -42.28 -16.70
N LEU A 17 60.19 -43.06 -16.97
CA LEU A 17 60.23 -44.23 -17.87
C LEU A 17 60.48 -43.84 -19.33
N LEU A 18 59.89 -42.73 -19.79
CA LEU A 18 60.12 -42.17 -21.14
C LEU A 18 61.56 -41.65 -21.28
N VAL A 19 62.04 -40.91 -20.28
CA VAL A 19 63.42 -40.42 -20.20
C VAL A 19 64.41 -41.58 -20.03
N LEU A 20 64.08 -42.61 -19.25
CA LEU A 20 64.90 -43.84 -19.15
C LEU A 20 64.91 -44.58 -20.49
N GLY A 21 63.78 -44.72 -21.19
CA GLY A 21 63.73 -45.35 -22.52
C GLY A 21 64.59 -44.62 -23.57
N VAL A 22 64.64 -43.29 -23.51
CA VAL A 22 65.51 -42.45 -24.35
C VAL A 22 66.98 -42.46 -23.88
N ILE A 23 67.24 -42.52 -22.58
CA ILE A 23 68.61 -42.66 -22.03
C ILE A 23 69.19 -44.06 -22.31
N PHE A 24 68.35 -45.10 -22.30
CA PHE A 24 68.71 -46.46 -22.69
C PHE A 24 68.92 -46.59 -24.20
N TYR A 25 68.30 -45.74 -25.02
CA TYR A 25 68.57 -45.62 -26.46
C TYR A 25 70.01 -45.16 -26.73
N ASP A 26 70.51 -44.15 -26.01
CA ASP A 26 71.84 -43.56 -26.28
C ASP A 26 73.02 -44.36 -25.70
N LYS A 27 72.80 -45.21 -24.69
CA LYS A 27 73.90 -45.88 -23.95
C LYS A 27 73.99 -47.40 -24.08
N TYR A 28 72.92 -48.10 -24.49
CA TYR A 28 72.86 -49.58 -24.47
C TYR A 28 72.19 -50.18 -25.70
N ASN A 29 72.75 -49.91 -26.88
CA ASN A 29 72.23 -50.40 -28.16
C ASN A 29 72.43 -51.92 -28.40
N GLY A 30 72.50 -52.76 -27.36
CA GLY A 30 72.95 -54.16 -27.53
C GLY A 30 72.59 -55.19 -26.45
N LEU A 31 71.68 -54.93 -25.50
CA LEU A 31 71.29 -55.95 -24.51
C LEU A 31 69.78 -55.96 -24.29
N ILE A 32 69.06 -56.72 -25.12
CA ILE A 32 67.95 -57.51 -24.58
C ILE A 32 68.62 -58.51 -23.62
N PRO A 33 68.15 -58.70 -22.37
CA PRO A 33 68.74 -59.67 -21.46
C PRO A 33 68.87 -61.02 -22.17
N TYR A 34 70.07 -61.59 -22.14
CA TYR A 34 70.43 -62.81 -22.87
C TYR A 34 69.52 -64.02 -22.54
N ASP A 35 68.76 -63.94 -21.43
CA ASP A 35 67.79 -64.94 -21.01
C ASP A 35 66.42 -64.84 -21.71
N PHE A 36 66.10 -63.74 -22.39
CA PHE A 36 64.86 -63.61 -23.19
C PHE A 36 65.02 -64.12 -24.63
N VAL A 37 66.25 -64.38 -25.09
CA VAL A 37 66.58 -64.63 -26.50
C VAL A 37 66.97 -66.09 -26.77
N ASN A 38 67.34 -66.88 -25.75
CA ASN A 38 67.67 -68.30 -25.94
C ASN A 38 66.42 -69.17 -26.00
N GLY A 39 65.70 -69.07 -27.12
CA GLY A 39 64.60 -69.96 -27.48
C GLY A 39 63.64 -69.41 -28.53
N GLY A 40 64.11 -68.79 -29.62
CA GLY A 40 63.19 -68.44 -30.71
C GLY A 40 63.84 -67.75 -31.89
N SER A 41 63.90 -68.43 -33.02
CA SER A 41 64.29 -67.92 -34.34
C SER A 41 63.24 -66.97 -34.96
N ASP A 42 62.58 -66.12 -34.17
CA ASP A 42 61.44 -65.32 -34.65
C ASP A 42 61.23 -64.00 -33.87
N ILE A 43 62.27 -63.16 -33.81
CA ILE A 43 62.17 -61.81 -33.22
C ILE A 43 61.17 -60.95 -33.99
N ASP A 44 61.11 -61.09 -35.31
CA ASP A 44 60.13 -60.40 -36.16
C ASP A 44 58.71 -60.90 -35.86
N GLY A 45 58.52 -62.21 -35.66
CA GLY A 45 57.27 -62.78 -35.16
C GLY A 45 56.89 -62.24 -33.78
N MET A 46 57.84 -62.09 -32.85
CA MET A 46 57.60 -61.51 -31.52
C MET A 46 57.20 -60.03 -31.60
N ILE A 47 57.88 -59.20 -32.40
CA ILE A 47 57.57 -57.78 -32.59
C ILE A 47 56.20 -57.62 -33.25
N ASN A 48 55.90 -58.40 -34.29
CA ASN A 48 54.59 -58.38 -34.94
C ASN A 48 53.47 -58.83 -33.99
N THR A 49 53.73 -59.85 -33.17
CA THR A 49 52.79 -60.30 -32.14
C THR A 49 52.57 -59.22 -31.09
N LEU A 50 53.62 -58.56 -30.60
CA LEU A 50 53.50 -57.46 -29.63
C LEU A 50 52.76 -56.25 -30.22
N PHE A 51 52.97 -55.93 -31.50
CA PHE A 51 52.26 -54.85 -32.17
C PHE A 51 50.78 -55.19 -32.38
N GLN A 52 50.46 -56.43 -32.74
CA GLN A 52 49.08 -56.93 -32.80
C GLN A 52 48.42 -56.91 -31.43
N VAL A 53 49.14 -57.29 -30.37
CA VAL A 53 48.69 -57.19 -28.98
C VAL A 53 48.43 -55.73 -28.63
N GLN A 54 49.32 -54.79 -28.95
CA GLN A 54 49.14 -53.36 -28.70
C GLN A 54 47.91 -52.79 -29.40
N ALA A 55 47.74 -53.09 -30.70
CA ALA A 55 46.57 -52.66 -31.46
C ALA A 55 45.27 -53.25 -30.88
N SER A 56 45.30 -54.52 -30.47
CA SER A 56 44.16 -55.19 -29.83
C SER A 56 43.83 -54.57 -28.48
N ILE A 57 44.83 -54.27 -27.64
CA ILE A 57 44.58 -53.65 -26.33
C ILE A 57 44.10 -52.20 -26.51
N ALA A 58 44.58 -51.46 -27.50
CA ALA A 58 44.05 -50.12 -27.79
C ALA A 58 42.57 -50.15 -28.23
N THR A 59 42.13 -51.20 -28.95
CA THR A 59 40.69 -51.38 -29.24
C THR A 59 39.86 -51.66 -27.99
N LEU A 60 40.47 -52.17 -26.91
CA LEU A 60 39.82 -52.34 -25.61
C LEU A 60 39.37 -51.00 -25.03
N GLY A 61 40.16 -49.93 -25.19
CA GLY A 61 39.79 -48.57 -24.76
C GLY A 61 38.52 -48.05 -25.45
N ILE A 62 38.33 -48.38 -26.73
CA ILE A 62 37.13 -48.02 -27.51
C ILE A 62 35.94 -48.90 -27.08
N ALA A 63 36.16 -50.21 -26.90
CA ALA A 63 35.13 -51.14 -26.44
C ALA A 63 34.62 -50.79 -25.03
N LEU A 64 35.51 -50.32 -24.16
CA LEU A 64 35.19 -49.83 -22.83
C LEU A 64 34.27 -48.60 -22.87
N ILE A 65 34.48 -47.65 -23.79
CA ILE A 65 33.55 -46.52 -23.98
C ILE A 65 32.16 -47.00 -24.42
N ALA A 66 32.10 -47.99 -25.33
CA ALA A 66 30.82 -48.52 -25.81
C ALA A 66 30.03 -49.19 -24.66
N LEU A 67 30.70 -49.94 -23.79
CA LEU A 67 30.10 -50.53 -22.58
C LEU A 67 29.63 -49.48 -21.57
N LEU A 68 30.31 -48.33 -21.50
CA LEU A 68 29.94 -47.24 -20.60
C LEU A 68 28.72 -46.44 -21.03
N SER A 69 28.18 -46.65 -22.24
CA SER A 69 26.96 -45.98 -22.70
C SER A 69 25.75 -46.21 -21.78
N GLU A 70 25.74 -47.30 -21.00
CA GLU A 70 24.69 -47.60 -20.02
C GLU A 70 24.96 -46.91 -18.67
N ALA A 71 26.22 -46.87 -18.22
CA ALA A 71 26.66 -46.11 -17.03
C ALA A 71 26.60 -44.58 -17.23
N ALA A 72 26.57 -44.10 -18.48
CA ALA A 72 26.39 -42.68 -18.79
C ALA A 72 25.05 -42.09 -18.29
N LYS A 73 24.05 -42.95 -18.02
CA LYS A 73 22.72 -42.56 -17.55
C LYS A 73 22.67 -42.25 -16.05
N THR A 74 23.66 -42.67 -15.25
CA THR A 74 23.66 -42.41 -13.81
C THR A 74 24.15 -40.98 -13.54
N THR A 75 23.33 -40.22 -12.82
CA THR A 75 23.66 -38.87 -12.35
C THR A 75 23.67 -38.85 -10.83
N VAL A 76 24.59 -38.06 -10.27
CA VAL A 76 24.68 -37.76 -8.84
C VAL A 76 24.81 -36.24 -8.75
N PHE A 77 23.93 -35.57 -8.00
CA PHE A 77 23.85 -34.10 -7.93
C PHE A 77 23.64 -33.44 -9.32
N GLY A 78 23.00 -34.16 -10.24
CA GLY A 78 22.80 -33.76 -11.63
C GLY A 78 24.05 -33.84 -12.51
N VAL A 79 25.20 -34.23 -11.96
CA VAL A 79 26.44 -34.46 -12.69
C VAL A 79 26.46 -35.92 -13.16
N SER A 80 26.67 -36.13 -14.46
CA SER A 80 26.86 -37.49 -14.99
C SER A 80 28.14 -38.08 -14.40
N VAL A 81 28.02 -39.23 -13.73
CA VAL A 81 29.15 -39.92 -13.10
C VAL A 81 30.20 -40.27 -14.15
N SER A 82 29.76 -40.70 -15.33
CA SER A 82 30.64 -40.97 -16.48
C SER A 82 31.41 -39.74 -16.93
N ARG A 83 30.74 -38.58 -17.06
CA ARG A 83 31.38 -37.32 -17.44
C ARG A 83 32.40 -36.90 -16.38
N TYR A 84 32.05 -37.03 -15.10
CA TYR A 84 32.96 -36.69 -14.02
C TYR A 84 34.23 -37.55 -14.07
N VAL A 85 34.10 -38.88 -14.03
CA VAL A 85 35.24 -39.80 -14.03
C VAL A 85 36.10 -39.64 -15.28
N MET A 86 35.50 -39.44 -16.46
CA MET A 86 36.23 -39.44 -17.72
C MET A 86 36.82 -38.08 -18.12
N GLN A 87 36.25 -36.97 -17.65
CA GLN A 87 36.57 -35.62 -18.15
C GLN A 87 36.89 -34.57 -17.07
N GLU A 88 36.35 -34.71 -15.85
CA GLU A 88 36.43 -33.67 -14.82
C GLU A 88 37.28 -34.09 -13.60
N SER A 89 37.41 -35.39 -13.34
CA SER A 89 38.22 -35.98 -12.26
C SER A 89 39.71 -35.62 -12.35
N HIS A 90 40.22 -35.36 -13.56
CA HIS A 90 41.63 -35.12 -13.85
C HIS A 90 41.83 -33.89 -14.73
N LYS A 91 42.67 -32.94 -14.28
CA LYS A 91 42.94 -31.69 -15.02
C LYS A 91 43.72 -31.92 -16.33
N ILE A 92 44.57 -32.95 -16.44
CA ILE A 92 45.50 -33.16 -17.57
C ILE A 92 45.19 -34.44 -18.38
N LEU A 93 44.90 -35.56 -17.72
CA LEU A 93 44.72 -36.88 -18.36
C LEU A 93 43.23 -37.20 -18.55
N LYS A 94 42.53 -36.40 -19.34
CA LYS A 94 41.14 -36.71 -19.73
C LYS A 94 41.12 -37.95 -20.62
N HIS A 95 40.13 -38.83 -20.50
CA HIS A 95 40.06 -40.07 -21.32
C HIS A 95 40.11 -39.77 -22.82
N ARG A 96 39.49 -38.67 -23.28
CA ARG A 96 39.60 -38.19 -24.67
C ARG A 96 41.06 -37.96 -25.10
N THR A 97 41.86 -37.36 -24.22
CA THR A 97 43.28 -37.09 -24.46
C THR A 97 44.09 -38.38 -24.39
N LEU A 98 43.78 -39.28 -23.46
CA LEU A 98 44.45 -40.58 -23.32
C LEU A 98 44.25 -41.45 -24.56
N ILE A 99 43.02 -41.55 -25.07
CA ILE A 99 42.72 -42.33 -26.28
C ILE A 99 43.40 -41.74 -27.51
N PHE A 100 43.38 -40.40 -27.65
CA PHE A 100 44.11 -39.75 -28.73
C PHE A 100 45.62 -40.01 -28.63
N THR A 101 46.17 -39.95 -27.42
CA THR A 101 47.58 -40.27 -27.16
C THR A 101 47.88 -41.71 -27.51
N GLU A 102 46.99 -42.65 -27.20
CA GLU A 102 47.14 -44.07 -27.49
C GLU A 102 47.15 -44.35 -29.00
N LEU A 103 46.25 -43.69 -29.76
CA LEU A 103 46.26 -43.73 -31.22
C LEU A 103 47.57 -43.17 -31.79
N CYS A 104 48.08 -42.07 -31.23
CA CYS A 104 49.39 -41.54 -31.61
C CYS A 104 50.55 -42.49 -31.26
N LEU A 105 50.50 -43.17 -30.11
CA LEU A 105 51.50 -44.15 -29.70
C LEU A 105 51.50 -45.39 -30.61
N ILE A 106 50.34 -45.83 -31.11
CA ILE A 106 50.26 -46.92 -32.13
C ILE A 106 50.94 -46.47 -33.42
N MET A 107 50.66 -45.25 -33.89
CA MET A 107 51.35 -44.70 -35.07
C MET A 107 52.86 -44.61 -34.85
N MET A 108 53.30 -44.15 -33.67
CA MET A 108 54.71 -44.09 -33.30
C MET A 108 55.35 -45.48 -33.24
N SER A 109 54.61 -46.49 -32.78
CA SER A 109 55.04 -47.89 -32.75
C SER A 109 55.22 -48.45 -34.15
N TYR A 110 54.30 -48.14 -35.07
CA TYR A 110 54.43 -48.50 -36.48
C TYR A 110 55.70 -47.91 -37.10
N PHE A 111 55.95 -46.61 -36.90
CA PHE A 111 57.19 -45.99 -37.39
C PHE A 111 58.44 -46.57 -36.74
N ALA A 112 58.41 -46.90 -35.44
CA ALA A 112 59.52 -47.55 -34.76
C ALA A 112 59.84 -48.94 -35.36
N ILE A 113 58.83 -49.72 -35.75
CA ILE A 113 59.01 -51.02 -36.42
C ILE A 113 59.58 -50.83 -37.83
N VAL A 114 59.01 -49.93 -38.63
CA VAL A 114 59.48 -49.66 -40.00
C VAL A 114 60.94 -49.18 -40.03
N LEU A 115 61.34 -48.38 -39.03
CA LEU A 115 62.70 -47.86 -38.88
C LEU A 115 63.64 -48.78 -38.09
N LYS A 116 63.18 -49.98 -37.66
CA LYS A 116 63.92 -50.98 -36.87
C LYS A 116 64.42 -50.49 -35.49
N TYR A 117 63.73 -49.54 -34.88
CA TYR A 117 64.00 -49.07 -33.52
C TYR A 117 63.30 -49.92 -32.46
N ASN A 118 63.80 -51.15 -32.25
CA ASN A 118 63.17 -52.16 -31.39
C ASN A 118 63.03 -51.71 -29.92
N ASN A 119 64.03 -50.99 -29.36
CA ASN A 119 63.98 -50.50 -27.98
C ASN A 119 62.93 -49.40 -27.78
N LEU A 120 62.76 -48.53 -28.78
CA LEU A 120 61.73 -47.49 -28.78
C LEU A 120 60.35 -48.12 -28.86
N PHE A 121 60.18 -49.13 -29.71
CA PHE A 121 58.94 -49.90 -29.82
C PHE A 121 58.54 -50.54 -28.49
N ILE A 122 59.46 -51.25 -27.81
CA ILE A 122 59.20 -51.88 -26.50
C ILE A 122 58.83 -50.81 -25.46
N SER A 123 59.49 -49.65 -25.47
CA SER A 123 59.17 -48.55 -24.53
C SER A 123 57.77 -47.97 -24.77
N VAL A 124 57.41 -47.72 -26.03
CA VAL A 124 56.07 -47.22 -26.41
C VAL A 124 54.99 -48.25 -26.07
N PHE A 125 55.28 -49.54 -26.23
CA PHE A 125 54.40 -50.64 -25.84
C PHE A 125 54.12 -50.64 -24.32
N ILE A 126 55.17 -50.51 -23.49
CA ILE A 126 55.03 -50.46 -22.03
C ILE A 126 54.20 -49.23 -21.61
N ILE A 127 54.44 -48.07 -22.22
CA ILE A 127 53.67 -46.84 -21.93
C ILE A 127 52.20 -47.02 -22.28
N SER A 128 51.91 -47.64 -23.43
CA SER A 128 50.54 -47.94 -23.86
C SER A 128 49.84 -48.84 -22.83
N LEU A 129 50.50 -49.91 -22.37
CA LEU A 129 49.97 -50.78 -21.31
C LEU A 129 49.65 -50.04 -20.01
N VAL A 130 50.52 -49.11 -19.58
CA VAL A 130 50.29 -48.30 -18.38
C VAL A 130 49.07 -47.38 -18.56
N ILE A 131 48.91 -46.77 -19.73
CA ILE A 131 47.74 -45.92 -20.05
C ILE A 131 46.45 -46.73 -20.00
N ILE A 132 46.44 -47.95 -20.55
CA ILE A 132 45.26 -48.82 -20.51
C ILE A 132 44.94 -49.26 -19.09
N LEU A 133 45.94 -49.69 -18.30
CA LEU A 133 45.72 -50.05 -16.90
C LEU A 133 45.13 -48.89 -16.10
N PHE A 134 45.54 -47.65 -16.39
CA PHE A 134 44.95 -46.46 -15.81
C PHE A 134 43.48 -46.29 -16.21
N MET A 135 43.17 -46.33 -17.51
CA MET A 135 41.79 -46.21 -17.98
C MET A 135 40.88 -47.32 -17.44
N VAL A 136 41.37 -48.56 -17.38
CA VAL A 136 40.64 -49.70 -16.85
C VAL A 136 40.38 -49.53 -15.36
N ASN A 137 41.36 -49.05 -14.58
CA ASN A 137 41.17 -48.79 -13.16
C ASN A 137 40.10 -47.71 -12.91
N ASP A 138 40.11 -46.62 -13.66
CA ASP A 138 39.10 -45.56 -13.53
C ASP A 138 37.70 -46.06 -13.90
N ILE A 139 37.60 -46.98 -14.85
CA ILE A 139 36.33 -47.62 -15.23
C ILE A 139 35.86 -48.62 -14.17
N PHE A 140 36.76 -49.34 -13.51
CA PHE A 140 36.40 -50.19 -12.38
C PHE A 140 35.73 -49.40 -11.25
N ILE A 141 36.11 -48.13 -11.05
CA ILE A 141 35.45 -47.23 -10.09
C ILE A 141 33.97 -47.04 -10.46
N LEU A 142 33.61 -46.97 -11.74
CA LEU A 142 32.21 -46.86 -12.18
C LEU A 142 31.36 -48.09 -11.86
N PHE A 143 31.98 -49.28 -11.75
CA PHE A 143 31.29 -50.53 -11.42
C PHE A 143 31.08 -50.74 -9.91
N TYR A 144 31.79 -50.02 -9.05
CA TYR A 144 31.59 -50.08 -7.59
C TYR A 144 30.33 -49.35 -7.11
N GLY A 145 29.61 -48.68 -8.01
CA GLY A 145 28.36 -47.98 -7.73
C GLY A 145 28.54 -46.48 -7.47
N SER A 146 27.47 -45.72 -7.70
CA SER A 146 27.45 -44.25 -7.56
C SER A 146 27.82 -43.78 -6.14
N ASP A 147 27.54 -44.58 -5.12
CA ASP A 147 27.82 -44.24 -3.72
C ASP A 147 29.33 -44.12 -3.43
N TYR A 148 30.18 -44.86 -4.15
CA TYR A 148 31.63 -44.80 -3.95
C TYR A 148 32.26 -43.49 -4.45
N ILE A 149 31.64 -42.84 -5.44
CA ILE A 149 32.15 -41.62 -6.10
C ILE A 149 31.43 -40.36 -5.60
N LYS A 150 30.32 -40.52 -4.87
CA LYS A 150 29.46 -39.43 -4.41
C LYS A 150 30.21 -38.34 -3.62
N ASP A 151 31.07 -38.73 -2.69
CA ASP A 151 31.88 -37.78 -1.91
C ASP A 151 32.91 -37.03 -2.78
N ASP A 152 33.52 -37.71 -3.76
CA ASP A 152 34.44 -37.09 -4.71
C ASP A 152 33.71 -36.04 -5.58
N ILE A 153 32.48 -36.33 -6.03
CA ILE A 153 31.66 -35.38 -6.80
C ILE A 153 31.22 -34.22 -5.91
N LYS A 154 30.88 -34.48 -4.64
CA LYS A 154 30.56 -33.43 -3.66
C LYS A 154 31.72 -32.45 -3.49
N GLU A 155 32.94 -32.96 -3.26
CA GLU A 155 34.15 -32.13 -3.19
C GLU A 155 34.41 -31.35 -4.48
N TYR A 156 34.22 -31.98 -5.65
CA TYR A 156 34.34 -31.31 -6.93
C TYR A 156 33.37 -30.15 -7.07
N CYS A 157 32.08 -30.36 -6.78
CA CYS A 157 31.07 -29.32 -6.86
C CYS A 157 31.42 -28.13 -5.96
N LEU A 158 31.85 -28.39 -4.71
CA LEU A 158 32.26 -27.34 -3.77
C LEU A 158 33.50 -26.59 -4.25
N SER A 159 34.48 -27.28 -4.82
CA SER A 159 35.72 -26.65 -5.32
C SER A 159 35.49 -25.66 -6.46
N ILE A 160 34.40 -25.78 -7.23
CA ILE A 160 34.07 -24.83 -8.30
C ILE A 160 33.60 -23.50 -7.73
N TYR A 161 33.01 -23.46 -6.54
CA TYR A 161 32.61 -22.22 -5.90
C TYR A 161 33.79 -21.44 -5.30
N GLU A 162 34.95 -22.09 -5.16
CA GLU A 162 36.23 -21.44 -4.85
C GLU A 162 36.92 -20.84 -6.10
N GLU A 163 36.45 -21.16 -7.31
CA GLU A 163 36.94 -20.59 -8.58
C GLU A 163 36.09 -19.38 -9.01
N ASP A 164 36.69 -18.36 -9.65
CA ASP A 164 35.98 -17.16 -10.16
C ASP A 164 35.24 -17.39 -11.50
N ASP A 165 34.61 -18.55 -11.69
CA ASP A 165 33.93 -18.93 -12.93
C ASP A 165 32.41 -19.03 -12.73
N ILE A 166 31.70 -17.93 -13.01
CA ILE A 166 30.25 -17.80 -12.79
C ILE A 166 29.46 -18.81 -13.63
N ASP A 167 29.86 -19.09 -14.87
CA ASP A 167 29.14 -20.01 -15.75
C ASP A 167 29.18 -21.45 -15.22
N LYS A 168 30.33 -21.88 -14.71
CA LYS A 168 30.44 -23.20 -14.05
C LYS A 168 29.65 -23.26 -12.75
N LYS A 169 29.68 -22.21 -11.92
CA LYS A 169 28.87 -22.14 -10.69
C LYS A 169 27.38 -22.29 -11.01
N ASN A 170 26.89 -21.58 -12.02
CA ASN A 170 25.49 -21.66 -12.46
C ASN A 170 25.15 -23.03 -13.06
N ALA A 171 26.07 -23.66 -13.80
CA ALA A 171 25.84 -24.98 -14.36
C ALA A 171 25.61 -26.06 -13.28
N ILE A 172 26.31 -25.98 -12.15
CA ILE A 172 26.14 -26.90 -11.01
C ILE A 172 24.79 -26.66 -10.32
N LEU A 173 24.42 -25.39 -10.07
CA LEU A 173 23.12 -25.07 -9.48
C LEU A 173 21.97 -25.59 -10.35
N ASN A 174 22.06 -25.39 -11.67
CA ASN A 174 21.06 -25.85 -12.62
C ASN A 174 21.02 -27.39 -12.74
N SER A 175 22.16 -28.07 -12.55
CA SER A 175 22.18 -29.54 -12.53
C SER A 175 21.56 -30.08 -11.25
N LEU A 176 21.89 -29.47 -10.11
CA LEU A 176 21.29 -29.78 -8.81
C LEU A 176 19.78 -29.60 -8.82
N GLU A 177 19.30 -28.49 -9.37
CA GLU A 177 17.87 -28.22 -9.48
C GLU A 177 17.14 -29.32 -10.27
N LYS A 178 17.73 -29.79 -11.39
CA LYS A 178 17.17 -30.90 -12.17
C LYS A 178 17.15 -32.20 -11.38
N ASP A 179 18.21 -32.47 -10.62
CA ASP A 179 18.31 -33.67 -9.78
C ASP A 179 17.27 -33.65 -8.66
N ILE A 180 17.13 -32.52 -7.99
CA ILE A 180 16.10 -32.26 -6.98
C ILE A 180 14.71 -32.50 -7.55
N ASN A 181 14.40 -31.91 -8.71
CA ASN A 181 13.11 -32.06 -9.35
C ASN A 181 12.79 -33.53 -9.65
N PHE A 182 13.78 -34.26 -10.16
CA PHE A 182 13.67 -35.71 -10.38
C PHE A 182 13.44 -36.47 -9.06
N SER A 183 14.18 -36.15 -7.99
CA SER A 183 14.06 -36.78 -6.67
C SER A 183 12.67 -36.56 -6.06
N VAL A 184 12.13 -35.36 -6.20
CA VAL A 184 10.80 -34.99 -5.69
C VAL A 184 9.68 -35.74 -6.42
N GLU A 185 9.75 -35.78 -7.76
CA GLU A 185 8.78 -36.47 -8.62
C GLU A 185 8.78 -38.00 -8.39
N ASN A 186 9.96 -38.60 -8.27
CA ASN A 186 10.12 -40.05 -8.06
C ASN A 186 10.03 -40.49 -6.60
N ASN A 187 9.81 -39.56 -5.66
CA ASN A 187 9.74 -39.83 -4.23
C ASN A 187 11.03 -40.41 -3.62
N ASP A 188 12.19 -40.06 -4.18
CA ASP A 188 13.50 -40.50 -3.68
C ASP A 188 13.97 -39.57 -2.54
N PHE A 189 13.60 -39.92 -1.31
CA PHE A 189 13.90 -39.12 -0.13
C PHE A 189 15.40 -39.07 0.21
N THR A 190 16.14 -40.16 -0.04
CA THR A 190 17.57 -40.22 0.28
C THR A 190 18.33 -39.27 -0.62
N ARG A 191 18.10 -39.35 -1.93
CA ARG A 191 18.72 -38.46 -2.91
C ARG A 191 18.35 -37.00 -2.66
N LEU A 192 17.07 -36.71 -2.40
CA LEU A 192 16.63 -35.35 -2.05
C LEU A 192 17.37 -34.80 -0.82
N LYS A 193 17.55 -35.62 0.22
CA LYS A 193 18.30 -35.22 1.42
C LYS A 193 19.75 -34.88 1.07
N ASP A 194 20.41 -35.70 0.25
CA ASP A 194 21.78 -35.46 -0.18
C ASP A 194 21.91 -34.18 -1.01
N ASP A 195 20.98 -33.95 -1.94
CA ASP A 195 20.95 -32.77 -2.79
C ASP A 195 20.78 -31.49 -1.96
N THR A 196 19.84 -31.48 -0.99
CA THR A 196 19.64 -30.35 -0.07
C THR A 196 20.86 -30.10 0.83
N GLU A 197 21.57 -31.16 1.24
CA GLU A 197 22.79 -31.03 2.03
C GLU A 197 23.94 -30.42 1.20
N LEU A 198 24.10 -30.82 -0.07
CA LEU A 198 25.08 -30.19 -0.95
C LEU A 198 24.72 -28.71 -1.20
N LEU A 199 23.45 -28.38 -1.44
CA LEU A 199 23.02 -27.00 -1.60
C LEU A 199 23.34 -26.14 -0.37
N PHE A 200 23.13 -26.67 0.84
CA PHE A 200 23.53 -26.00 2.07
C PHE A 200 25.05 -25.83 2.20
N ASN A 201 25.84 -26.83 1.80
CA ASN A 201 27.30 -26.70 1.80
C ASN A 201 27.80 -25.68 0.77
N ILE A 202 27.14 -25.56 -0.39
CA ILE A 202 27.42 -24.52 -1.38
C ILE A 202 27.20 -23.13 -0.77
N LEU A 203 26.10 -22.92 -0.02
CA LEU A 203 25.86 -21.66 0.69
C LEU A 203 27.02 -21.31 1.63
N LYS A 204 27.51 -22.26 2.40
CA LYS A 204 28.66 -22.04 3.32
C LYS A 204 29.90 -21.57 2.59
N VAL A 205 30.20 -22.18 1.43
CA VAL A 205 31.33 -21.76 0.59
C VAL A 205 31.07 -20.35 0.05
N LEU A 206 29.89 -20.05 -0.47
CA LEU A 206 29.55 -18.73 -0.99
C LEU A 206 29.65 -17.63 0.08
N ILE A 207 29.21 -17.90 1.31
CA ILE A 207 29.35 -16.98 2.45
C ILE A 207 30.82 -16.75 2.77
N LYS A 208 31.61 -17.83 2.87
CA LYS A 208 33.06 -17.76 3.14
C LYS A 208 33.82 -16.95 2.09
N GLU A 209 33.49 -17.15 0.81
CA GLU A 209 34.10 -16.43 -0.32
C GLU A 209 33.48 -15.03 -0.54
N LYS A 210 32.50 -14.62 0.28
CA LYS A 210 31.80 -13.33 0.21
C LYS A 210 31.12 -13.05 -1.14
N ASP A 211 30.67 -14.10 -1.83
CA ASP A 211 30.03 -14.02 -3.15
C ASP A 211 28.52 -13.73 -3.03
N ILE A 212 28.19 -12.54 -2.54
CA ILE A 212 26.80 -12.12 -2.26
C ILE A 212 25.97 -12.03 -3.55
N LEU A 213 26.60 -11.72 -4.69
CA LEU A 213 25.92 -11.64 -5.97
C LEU A 213 25.37 -13.00 -6.40
N THR A 214 26.16 -14.07 -6.26
CA THR A 214 25.70 -15.43 -6.57
C THR A 214 24.64 -15.89 -5.56
N ILE A 215 24.78 -15.54 -4.27
CA ILE A 215 23.77 -15.83 -3.24
C ILE A 215 22.42 -15.19 -3.59
N ARG A 216 22.41 -13.89 -3.92
CA ARG A 216 21.18 -13.13 -4.23
C ARG A 216 20.63 -13.37 -5.64
N GLY A 217 21.42 -14.02 -6.51
CA GLY A 217 21.04 -14.38 -7.87
C GLY A 217 20.62 -15.85 -7.96
N GLN A 218 21.44 -16.65 -8.65
CA GLN A 218 21.10 -18.03 -9.02
C GLN A 218 20.84 -18.95 -7.82
N PHE A 219 21.58 -18.79 -6.71
CA PHE A 219 21.38 -19.64 -5.53
C PHE A 219 19.97 -19.45 -4.95
N GLN A 220 19.52 -18.20 -4.85
CA GLN A 220 18.19 -17.87 -4.38
C GLN A 220 17.10 -18.46 -5.30
N GLU A 221 17.26 -18.32 -6.62
CA GLU A 221 16.33 -18.88 -7.61
C GLU A 221 16.16 -20.40 -7.46
N VAL A 222 17.28 -21.13 -7.32
CA VAL A 222 17.22 -22.58 -7.10
C VAL A 222 16.55 -22.93 -5.77
N CYS A 223 16.76 -22.14 -4.71
CA CYS A 223 16.05 -22.33 -3.45
C CYS A 223 14.53 -22.11 -3.59
N THR A 224 14.11 -21.07 -4.33
CA THR A 224 12.70 -20.82 -4.65
C THR A 224 12.09 -22.04 -5.34
N ASN A 225 12.66 -22.47 -6.47
CA ASN A 225 12.12 -23.55 -7.29
C ASN A 225 12.06 -24.89 -6.53
N LEU A 226 13.12 -25.21 -5.76
CA LEU A 226 13.16 -26.37 -4.87
C LEU A 226 12.00 -26.35 -3.86
N CYS A 227 11.83 -25.25 -3.15
CA CYS A 227 10.84 -25.15 -2.09
C CYS A 227 9.41 -25.21 -2.66
N GLU A 228 9.13 -24.47 -3.73
CA GLU A 228 7.83 -24.52 -4.42
C GLU A 228 7.48 -25.95 -4.83
N LYS A 229 8.42 -26.64 -5.49
CA LYS A 229 8.19 -28.00 -5.98
C LYS A 229 7.90 -28.97 -4.83
N ILE A 230 8.65 -28.90 -3.73
CA ILE A 230 8.41 -29.75 -2.55
C ILE A 230 7.05 -29.45 -1.94
N PHE A 231 6.72 -28.18 -1.73
CA PHE A 231 5.45 -27.78 -1.11
C PHE A 231 4.23 -28.16 -1.97
N MET A 232 4.35 -28.12 -3.30
CA MET A 232 3.30 -28.56 -4.22
C MET A 232 3.03 -30.07 -4.19
N GLN A 233 4.03 -30.90 -3.87
CA GLN A 233 3.83 -32.36 -3.79
C GLN A 233 3.13 -32.82 -2.51
N GLU A 234 3.00 -31.94 -1.50
CA GLU A 234 2.22 -32.18 -0.28
C GLU A 234 2.66 -33.42 0.56
N LYS A 235 3.91 -33.88 0.41
CA LYS A 235 4.44 -35.06 1.14
C LYS A 235 5.08 -34.65 2.47
N SER A 236 4.53 -35.12 3.60
CA SER A 236 4.93 -34.65 4.96
C SER A 236 6.43 -34.74 5.26
N ASN A 237 7.11 -35.83 4.89
CA ASN A 237 8.56 -35.98 5.14
C ASN A 237 9.40 -35.01 4.31
N GLN A 238 9.00 -34.74 3.06
CA GLN A 238 9.70 -33.80 2.18
C GLN A 238 9.45 -32.36 2.64
N ILE A 239 8.22 -32.01 3.03
CA ILE A 239 7.89 -30.71 3.64
C ILE A 239 8.76 -30.47 4.86
N TYR A 240 8.87 -31.45 5.77
CA TYR A 240 9.73 -31.32 6.96
C TYR A 240 11.21 -31.13 6.62
N LEU A 241 11.73 -31.86 5.62
CA LEU A 241 13.09 -31.66 5.13
C LEU A 241 13.29 -30.23 4.61
N CYS A 242 12.34 -29.71 3.83
CA CYS A 242 12.37 -28.36 3.29
C CYS A 242 12.29 -27.29 4.38
N LEU A 243 11.46 -27.48 5.41
CA LEU A 243 11.39 -26.57 6.58
C LEU A 243 12.72 -26.52 7.33
N ASN A 244 13.37 -27.68 7.55
CA ASN A 244 14.71 -27.70 8.16
C ASN A 244 15.74 -27.01 7.28
N PHE A 245 15.69 -27.22 5.96
CA PHE A 245 16.58 -26.56 5.02
C PHE A 245 16.45 -25.04 5.07
N ILE A 246 15.21 -24.51 5.05
CA ILE A 246 14.94 -23.08 5.22
C ILE A 246 15.54 -22.57 6.54
N TYR A 247 15.29 -23.27 7.66
CA TYR A 247 15.86 -22.89 8.96
C TYR A 247 17.38 -22.81 8.93
N GLU A 248 18.07 -23.83 8.43
CA GLU A 248 19.53 -23.88 8.43
C GLU A 248 20.13 -22.79 7.53
N ILE A 249 19.53 -22.49 6.36
CA ILE A 249 19.96 -21.38 5.49
C ILE A 249 19.91 -20.04 6.24
N TYR A 250 18.76 -19.71 6.83
CA TYR A 250 18.59 -18.43 7.51
C TYR A 250 19.50 -18.33 8.73
N LYS A 251 19.65 -19.42 9.49
CA LYS A 251 20.55 -19.49 10.64
C LYS A 251 21.99 -19.22 10.24
N GLU A 252 22.51 -19.90 9.22
CA GLU A 252 23.90 -19.74 8.77
C GLU A 252 24.17 -18.28 8.31
N CYS A 253 23.23 -17.69 7.57
CA CYS A 253 23.34 -16.28 7.17
C CYS A 253 23.28 -15.32 8.36
N ASN A 254 22.42 -15.58 9.34
CA ASN A 254 22.31 -14.74 10.53
C ASN A 254 23.54 -14.83 11.44
N GLU A 255 24.16 -16.01 11.55
CA GLU A 255 25.43 -16.19 12.25
C GLU A 255 26.53 -15.34 11.59
N HIS A 256 26.66 -15.40 10.26
CA HIS A 256 27.58 -14.54 9.51
C HIS A 256 27.28 -13.04 9.69
N ASN A 257 25.99 -12.64 9.65
CA ASN A 257 25.58 -11.24 9.80
C ASN A 257 25.89 -10.63 11.17
N ASN A 258 26.13 -11.45 12.20
CA ASN A 258 26.54 -10.95 13.50
C ASN A 258 28.03 -10.53 13.53
N ASP A 259 28.85 -11.22 12.72
CA ASP A 259 30.30 -11.14 12.73
C ASP A 259 30.88 -10.20 11.65
N ASP A 260 30.21 -10.03 10.51
CA ASP A 260 30.68 -9.20 9.38
C ASP A 260 29.78 -7.97 9.12
N ASN A 261 30.31 -6.97 8.41
CA ASN A 261 29.62 -5.74 8.02
C ASN A 261 28.75 -5.90 6.75
N GLN A 262 28.89 -7.00 6.00
CA GLN A 262 28.07 -7.25 4.80
C GLN A 262 26.84 -8.11 5.13
N TYR A 263 25.69 -7.46 5.22
CA TYR A 263 24.42 -8.12 5.57
C TYR A 263 23.85 -8.95 4.41
N ILE A 264 23.73 -10.26 4.64
CA ILE A 264 23.13 -11.23 3.72
C ILE A 264 21.66 -11.42 4.10
N PHE A 265 20.76 -11.13 3.15
CA PHE A 265 19.32 -11.34 3.29
C PHE A 265 18.78 -12.09 2.08
N PHE A 266 17.70 -12.85 2.29
CA PHE A 266 16.99 -13.58 1.25
C PHE A 266 15.59 -13.04 1.04
N THR A 267 15.11 -13.07 -0.21
CA THR A 267 13.71 -12.75 -0.56
C THR A 267 12.91 -13.95 -1.02
N PHE A 268 13.52 -15.12 -1.26
CA PHE A 268 12.81 -16.28 -1.83
C PHE A 268 11.61 -16.74 -0.99
N LEU A 269 11.62 -16.50 0.33
CA LEU A 269 10.48 -16.87 1.17
C LEU A 269 9.21 -16.10 0.77
N ASP A 270 9.33 -14.87 0.30
CA ASP A 270 8.19 -14.08 -0.18
C ASP A 270 7.55 -14.71 -1.42
N ASP A 271 8.38 -15.28 -2.30
CA ASP A 271 7.95 -15.93 -3.54
C ASP A 271 7.20 -17.24 -3.25
N ILE A 272 7.70 -18.03 -2.29
CA ILE A 272 7.14 -19.35 -1.93
C ILE A 272 6.14 -19.32 -0.78
N TYR A 273 5.81 -18.12 -0.27
CA TYR A 273 5.12 -17.96 1.01
C TYR A 273 3.78 -18.70 1.04
N ARG A 274 3.02 -18.60 -0.06
CA ARG A 274 1.69 -19.19 -0.19
C ARG A 274 1.75 -20.71 -0.20
N GLU A 275 2.69 -21.27 -0.95
CA GLU A 275 2.95 -22.70 -1.09
C GLU A 275 3.40 -23.28 0.25
N LEU A 276 4.32 -22.60 0.93
CA LEU A 276 4.75 -22.92 2.28
C LEU A 276 3.54 -23.03 3.21
N ILE A 277 2.76 -21.96 3.37
CA ILE A 277 1.61 -21.91 4.28
C ILE A 277 0.59 -23.01 3.95
N ASN A 278 0.21 -23.18 2.68
CA ASN A 278 -0.73 -24.22 2.26
C ASN A 278 -0.21 -25.65 2.54
N SER A 279 1.09 -25.89 2.42
CA SER A 279 1.66 -27.23 2.66
C SER A 279 1.54 -27.66 4.13
N LEU A 280 1.46 -26.69 5.06
CA LEU A 280 1.41 -26.94 6.49
C LEU A 280 0.12 -27.66 6.94
N ARG A 281 -0.95 -27.61 6.13
CA ARG A 281 -2.17 -28.39 6.38
C ARG A 281 -2.00 -29.91 6.25
N LYS A 282 -0.85 -30.38 5.72
CA LYS A 282 -0.57 -31.80 5.43
C LYS A 282 0.42 -32.45 6.38
N ILE A 283 0.92 -31.69 7.36
CA ILE A 283 1.91 -32.16 8.32
C ILE A 283 1.31 -32.18 9.72
N LYS A 284 1.62 -33.24 10.46
CA LYS A 284 1.20 -33.39 11.86
C LYS A 284 2.08 -32.55 12.77
N TYR A 285 1.49 -31.96 13.80
CA TYR A 285 2.20 -31.11 14.74
C TYR A 285 3.30 -31.87 15.48
N GLU A 286 3.14 -33.16 15.80
CA GLU A 286 4.18 -33.95 16.47
C GLU A 286 5.49 -33.97 15.67
N ILE A 287 5.40 -33.99 14.34
CA ILE A 287 6.56 -33.98 13.43
C ILE A 287 7.29 -32.64 13.53
N ILE A 288 6.54 -31.54 13.52
CA ILE A 288 7.08 -30.17 13.55
C ILE A 288 7.62 -29.79 14.93
N SER A 289 6.86 -30.11 15.98
CA SER A 289 7.17 -29.77 17.37
C SER A 289 8.35 -30.56 17.94
N SER A 290 8.64 -31.76 17.42
CA SER A 290 9.80 -32.55 17.83
C SER A 290 11.12 -31.77 17.81
N LYS A 291 11.21 -30.73 16.96
CA LYS A 291 12.36 -29.83 16.90
C LYS A 291 11.99 -28.35 16.97
N TYR A 292 10.73 -28.00 17.24
CA TYR A 292 10.23 -26.63 17.22
C TYR A 292 10.63 -25.90 15.93
N ILE A 293 10.34 -26.49 14.76
CA ILE A 293 10.90 -25.97 13.49
C ILE A 293 10.22 -24.69 13.02
N ILE A 294 8.89 -24.56 13.16
CA ILE A 294 8.14 -23.34 12.79
C ILE A 294 8.60 -22.17 13.66
N GLU A 295 8.81 -22.47 14.93
CA GLU A 295 9.32 -21.56 15.95
C GLU A 295 10.72 -21.04 15.63
N LYS A 296 11.60 -21.96 15.24
CA LYS A 296 12.97 -21.63 14.85
C LYS A 296 12.99 -20.80 13.57
N ILE A 297 12.21 -21.16 12.56
CA ILE A 297 12.09 -20.39 11.33
C ILE A 297 11.62 -18.97 11.65
N HIS A 298 10.53 -18.79 12.40
CA HIS A 298 10.01 -17.47 12.77
C HIS A 298 11.08 -16.57 13.41
N LYS A 299 11.87 -17.10 14.35
CA LYS A 299 12.98 -16.38 14.99
C LYS A 299 14.08 -15.99 14.01
N GLU A 300 14.49 -16.90 13.13
CA GLU A 300 15.55 -16.63 12.15
C GLU A 300 15.09 -15.65 11.05
N LEU A 301 13.80 -15.66 10.67
CA LEU A 301 13.25 -14.67 9.75
C LEU A 301 13.31 -13.26 10.31
N TYR A 302 12.91 -13.06 11.57
CA TYR A 302 13.03 -11.75 12.23
C TYR A 302 14.50 -11.28 12.33
N LYS A 303 15.43 -12.19 12.62
CA LYS A 303 16.87 -11.87 12.61
C LYS A 303 17.36 -11.42 11.23
N ASN A 304 16.82 -11.99 10.14
CA ASN A 304 17.21 -11.73 8.76
C ASN A 304 16.48 -10.55 8.08
N LEU A 305 15.54 -9.89 8.77
CA LEU A 305 14.85 -8.71 8.21
C LEU A 305 15.83 -7.60 7.88
N TYR A 306 15.77 -7.14 6.63
CA TYR A 306 16.59 -6.06 6.10
C TYR A 306 15.72 -4.87 5.68
N PHE A 307 16.14 -3.68 6.07
CA PHE A 307 15.49 -2.43 5.74
C PHE A 307 16.45 -1.51 5.00
N GLU A 308 15.98 -0.89 3.92
CA GLU A 308 16.74 0.12 3.19
C GLU A 308 16.18 1.51 3.54
N LYS A 309 17.07 2.49 3.71
CA LYS A 309 16.68 3.87 3.99
C LYS A 309 16.27 4.57 2.69
N GLU A 310 15.14 5.25 2.69
CA GLU A 310 14.71 6.04 1.54
C GLU A 310 15.61 7.28 1.38
N LYS A 311 16.04 7.59 0.16
CA LYS A 311 17.00 8.69 -0.09
C LYS A 311 16.44 10.08 0.26
N ALA A 312 15.11 10.23 0.28
CA ALA A 312 14.42 11.50 0.48
C ALA A 312 13.80 11.66 1.89
N GLU A 313 13.68 10.58 2.65
CA GLU A 313 13.00 10.55 3.95
C GLU A 313 13.85 9.88 5.03
N SER A 314 13.58 10.20 6.29
CA SER A 314 14.09 9.44 7.44
C SER A 314 13.31 8.13 7.68
N SER A 315 12.62 7.61 6.66
CA SER A 315 11.85 6.37 6.70
C SER A 315 12.67 5.19 6.14
N TYR A 316 12.42 4.02 6.70
CA TYR A 316 12.97 2.75 6.25
C TYR A 316 11.88 1.94 5.57
N TYR A 317 12.20 1.27 4.48
CA TYR A 317 11.30 0.32 3.83
C TYR A 317 11.89 -1.08 3.87
N LEU A 318 11.00 -2.06 4.08
CA LEU A 318 11.35 -3.47 4.17
C LEU A 318 11.75 -4.01 2.79
N LYS A 319 12.79 -4.85 2.73
CA LYS A 319 13.25 -5.48 1.48
C LYS A 319 12.86 -6.94 1.31
N ASN A 320 12.63 -7.64 2.41
CA ASN A 320 12.38 -9.06 2.41
C ASN A 320 11.38 -9.48 3.49
N ASN A 321 10.80 -10.66 3.32
CA ASN A 321 9.84 -11.28 4.23
C ASN A 321 8.60 -10.39 4.48
N TYR A 322 8.05 -9.75 3.43
CA TYR A 322 6.89 -8.85 3.51
C TYR A 322 5.66 -9.48 4.19
N PHE A 323 5.48 -10.79 4.03
CA PHE A 323 4.36 -11.53 4.61
C PHE A 323 4.58 -11.96 6.06
N LEU A 324 5.76 -11.70 6.65
CA LEU A 324 6.06 -12.07 8.03
C LEU A 324 5.09 -11.41 9.02
N LYS A 325 4.59 -10.21 8.74
CA LYS A 325 3.54 -9.53 9.53
C LYS A 325 2.20 -10.27 9.61
N MET A 326 2.03 -11.36 8.87
CA MET A 326 0.85 -12.22 8.89
C MET A 326 1.19 -13.66 9.30
N TYR A 327 2.46 -13.97 9.59
CA TYR A 327 2.95 -15.33 9.82
C TYR A 327 2.14 -16.07 10.87
N SER A 328 2.03 -15.53 12.08
CA SER A 328 1.23 -16.14 13.15
C SER A 328 -0.25 -16.33 12.77
N SER A 329 -0.81 -15.40 11.99
CA SER A 329 -2.20 -15.50 11.53
C SER A 329 -2.38 -16.63 10.51
N PHE A 330 -1.44 -16.79 9.57
CA PHE A 330 -1.50 -17.84 8.57
C PHE A 330 -1.21 -19.23 9.14
N ILE A 331 -0.22 -19.33 10.04
CA ILE A 331 0.03 -20.56 10.80
C ILE A 331 -1.23 -20.95 11.57
N TYR A 332 -1.86 -20.00 12.26
CA TYR A 332 -3.12 -20.24 12.95
C TYR A 332 -4.20 -20.77 11.99
N HIS A 333 -4.47 -20.09 10.88
CA HIS A 333 -5.52 -20.51 9.96
C HIS A 333 -5.27 -21.91 9.38
N GLU A 334 -4.08 -22.18 8.83
CA GLU A 334 -3.79 -23.45 8.18
C GLU A 334 -3.67 -24.61 9.17
N PHE A 335 -3.01 -24.42 10.31
CA PHE A 335 -2.84 -25.50 11.29
C PHE A 335 -4.07 -25.73 12.16
N PHE A 336 -4.77 -24.69 12.57
CA PHE A 336 -5.85 -24.82 13.54
C PHE A 336 -7.21 -24.98 12.86
N ILE A 337 -7.53 -24.11 11.89
CA ILE A 337 -8.85 -24.12 11.26
C ILE A 337 -8.93 -25.25 10.23
N LEU A 338 -7.94 -25.37 9.35
CA LEU A 338 -7.99 -26.32 8.23
C LEU A 338 -7.41 -27.70 8.54
N ASN A 339 -6.50 -27.83 9.52
CA ASN A 339 -5.83 -29.08 9.87
C ASN A 339 -6.30 -29.71 11.21
N LYS A 340 -7.48 -29.31 11.71
CA LYS A 340 -8.02 -29.72 13.03
C LYS A 340 -8.13 -31.25 13.21
N GLN A 341 -8.39 -31.99 12.13
CA GLN A 341 -8.57 -33.45 12.20
C GLN A 341 -7.27 -34.24 12.43
N ASN A 342 -6.11 -33.64 12.16
CA ASN A 342 -4.82 -34.34 12.21
C ASN A 342 -4.00 -34.04 13.47
N ASN A 343 -4.47 -33.15 14.36
CA ASN A 343 -3.72 -32.66 15.53
C ASN A 343 -4.57 -32.75 16.81
N SER A 344 -3.93 -33.03 17.95
CA SER A 344 -4.62 -32.98 19.25
C SER A 344 -4.84 -31.55 19.74
N GLU A 345 -5.88 -31.35 20.57
CA GLU A 345 -6.22 -30.03 21.14
C GLU A 345 -5.09 -29.44 22.01
N GLU A 346 -4.39 -30.27 22.78
CA GLU A 346 -3.24 -29.85 23.60
C GLU A 346 -2.10 -29.29 22.74
N ASN A 347 -1.82 -29.96 21.62
CA ASN A 347 -0.77 -29.58 20.70
C ASN A 347 -1.07 -28.24 20.01
N ILE A 348 -2.33 -28.06 19.62
CA ILE A 348 -2.84 -26.81 19.08
C ILE A 348 -2.67 -25.65 20.08
N SER A 349 -3.05 -25.85 21.35
CA SER A 349 -2.93 -24.80 22.38
C SER A 349 -1.47 -24.35 22.56
N LYS A 350 -0.52 -25.30 22.58
CA LYS A 350 0.92 -25.00 22.66
C LYS A 350 1.42 -24.12 21.51
N VAL A 351 0.97 -24.38 20.28
CA VAL A 351 1.32 -23.51 19.12
C VAL A 351 0.81 -22.11 19.32
N LYS A 352 -0.45 -21.96 19.73
CA LYS A 352 -1.07 -20.64 19.89
C LYS A 352 -0.31 -19.78 20.90
N HIS A 353 0.03 -20.36 22.06
CA HIS A 353 0.84 -19.70 23.09
C HIS A 353 2.23 -19.36 22.60
N TYR A 354 2.88 -20.28 21.88
CA TYR A 354 4.22 -20.04 21.36
C TYR A 354 4.26 -18.84 20.41
N LEU A 355 3.34 -18.77 19.44
CA LEU A 355 3.31 -17.71 18.43
C LEU A 355 3.22 -16.33 19.10
N TYR A 356 2.39 -16.24 20.13
CA TYR A 356 2.29 -15.03 20.95
C TYR A 356 3.55 -14.75 21.76
N GLU A 357 4.07 -15.71 22.52
CA GLU A 357 5.23 -15.48 23.38
C GLU A 357 6.46 -15.08 22.57
N ASN A 358 6.65 -15.60 21.35
CA ASN A 358 7.74 -15.16 20.49
C ASN A 358 7.60 -13.69 20.07
N LEU A 359 6.41 -13.26 19.64
CA LEU A 359 6.14 -11.87 19.27
C LEU A 359 6.26 -10.92 20.46
N LYS A 360 5.71 -11.31 21.60
CA LYS A 360 5.84 -10.60 22.87
C LYS A 360 7.31 -10.41 23.22
N ASN A 361 8.13 -11.45 23.13
CA ASN A 361 9.55 -11.36 23.42
C ASN A 361 10.28 -10.38 22.48
N ILE A 362 9.93 -10.36 21.19
CA ILE A 362 10.51 -9.41 20.22
C ILE A 362 10.14 -7.96 20.57
N ILE A 363 8.88 -7.72 20.94
CA ILE A 363 8.38 -6.39 21.29
C ILE A 363 8.97 -5.91 22.63
N GLU A 364 9.09 -6.80 23.60
CA GLU A 364 9.46 -6.48 24.98
C GLU A 364 10.96 -6.45 25.22
N TYR A 365 11.76 -7.17 24.45
CA TYR A 365 13.20 -7.26 24.68
C TYR A 365 14.01 -6.72 23.51
N ASP A 366 15.06 -5.99 23.84
CA ASP A 366 15.99 -5.40 22.89
C ASP A 366 16.98 -6.47 22.41
N THR A 367 16.48 -7.32 21.51
CA THR A 367 17.13 -8.59 21.11
C THR A 367 17.98 -8.48 19.85
N TYR A 368 17.84 -7.41 19.06
CA TYR A 368 18.46 -7.29 17.74
C TYR A 368 19.45 -6.14 17.67
N LYS A 369 20.63 -6.42 17.11
CA LYS A 369 21.71 -5.44 16.86
C LYS A 369 21.37 -4.43 15.75
N TYR A 370 20.65 -4.87 14.71
CA TYR A 370 20.28 -4.07 13.54
C TYR A 370 18.76 -3.94 13.40
N PHE A 371 18.30 -2.77 12.97
CA PHE A 371 16.89 -2.45 12.68
C PHE A 371 15.93 -2.74 13.85
N GLN A 372 16.37 -2.46 15.08
CA GLN A 372 15.67 -2.89 16.29
C GLN A 372 14.24 -2.32 16.38
N GLU A 373 14.05 -1.03 16.10
CA GLU A 373 12.73 -0.40 16.19
C GLU A 373 11.83 -0.81 15.02
N GLU A 374 12.38 -0.96 13.82
CA GLU A 374 11.63 -1.42 12.64
C GLU A 374 11.14 -2.87 12.81
N LYS A 375 11.96 -3.74 13.41
CA LYS A 375 11.57 -5.12 13.74
C LYS A 375 10.50 -5.18 14.83
N LYS A 376 10.56 -4.29 15.83
CA LYS A 376 9.50 -4.16 16.84
C LYS A 376 8.19 -3.71 16.23
N GLU A 377 8.20 -2.73 15.33
CA GLU A 377 7.00 -2.31 14.59
C GLU A 377 6.41 -3.46 13.76
N MET A 378 7.26 -4.28 13.13
CA MET A 378 6.79 -5.43 12.37
C MET A 378 6.16 -6.52 13.25
N ALA A 379 6.78 -6.84 14.40
CA ALA A 379 6.22 -7.77 15.38
C ALA A 379 4.92 -7.24 16.01
N TYR A 380 4.87 -5.93 16.25
CA TYR A 380 3.66 -5.23 16.68
C TYR A 380 2.53 -5.35 15.65
N ASP A 381 2.85 -5.24 14.37
CA ASP A 381 1.86 -5.44 13.31
C ASP A 381 1.34 -6.88 13.26
N GLU A 382 2.25 -7.86 13.43
CA GLU A 382 1.92 -9.28 13.44
C GLU A 382 1.06 -9.67 14.63
N ILE A 383 1.37 -9.20 15.84
CA ILE A 383 0.61 -9.54 17.05
C ILE A 383 -0.83 -9.00 16.97
N CYS A 384 -1.01 -7.80 16.41
CA CYS A 384 -2.34 -7.22 16.17
C CYS A 384 -3.15 -8.05 15.16
N ASN A 385 -2.52 -8.47 14.06
CA ASN A 385 -3.17 -9.33 13.06
C ASN A 385 -3.52 -10.70 13.66
N TYR A 386 -2.65 -11.24 14.51
CA TYR A 386 -2.87 -12.51 15.20
C TYR A 386 -4.09 -12.45 16.13
N PHE A 387 -4.19 -11.43 16.99
CA PHE A 387 -5.38 -11.27 17.82
C PHE A 387 -6.66 -11.05 17.02
N LYS A 388 -6.58 -10.30 15.91
CA LYS A 388 -7.72 -10.14 15.01
C LYS A 388 -8.18 -11.48 14.46
N ILE A 389 -7.28 -12.36 14.02
CA ILE A 389 -7.70 -13.65 13.45
C ILE A 389 -8.32 -14.57 14.50
N LEU A 390 -7.86 -14.51 15.76
CA LEU A 390 -8.48 -15.23 16.88
C LEU A 390 -9.93 -14.75 17.11
N ILE A 391 -10.15 -13.43 17.08
CA ILE A 391 -11.49 -12.82 17.20
C ILE A 391 -12.38 -13.24 16.03
N ASP A 392 -11.89 -13.09 14.79
CA ASP A 392 -12.64 -13.40 13.57
C ASP A 392 -13.00 -14.90 13.47
N ASN A 393 -12.33 -15.79 14.22
CA ASN A 393 -12.55 -17.24 14.26
C ASN A 393 -13.12 -17.76 15.59
N PHE A 394 -13.66 -16.90 16.45
CA PHE A 394 -14.38 -17.31 17.67
C PHE A 394 -13.54 -18.05 18.72
N ASP A 395 -12.22 -17.81 18.76
CA ASP A 395 -11.30 -18.56 19.62
C ASP A 395 -11.26 -18.00 21.05
N GLU A 396 -12.31 -18.28 21.83
CA GLU A 396 -12.45 -17.77 23.20
C GLU A 396 -11.25 -18.16 24.06
N ASP A 397 -10.93 -19.46 24.12
CA ASP A 397 -9.88 -20.01 24.99
C ASP A 397 -8.53 -19.34 24.74
N ALA A 398 -8.12 -19.22 23.48
CA ALA A 398 -6.87 -18.55 23.13
C ALA A 398 -6.89 -17.06 23.49
N LEU A 399 -8.02 -16.37 23.31
CA LEU A 399 -8.13 -14.98 23.73
C LEU A 399 -8.05 -14.83 25.26
N GLU A 400 -8.62 -15.76 26.02
CA GLU A 400 -8.51 -15.77 27.48
C GLU A 400 -7.05 -15.95 27.91
N ASP A 401 -6.42 -17.03 27.47
CA ASP A 401 -5.10 -17.46 27.93
C ASP A 401 -3.94 -16.60 27.40
N ILE A 402 -4.16 -15.91 26.27
CA ILE A 402 -3.10 -15.15 25.58
C ILE A 402 -3.34 -13.65 25.67
N PHE A 403 -4.51 -13.18 25.23
CA PHE A 403 -4.79 -11.74 25.13
C PHE A 403 -5.20 -11.15 26.49
N PHE A 404 -6.17 -11.73 27.18
CA PHE A 404 -6.70 -11.17 28.42
C PHE A 404 -5.82 -11.48 29.63
N ASP A 405 -5.20 -12.64 29.70
CA ASP A 405 -4.17 -12.94 30.71
C ASP A 405 -3.00 -11.95 30.65
N SER A 406 -2.73 -11.42 29.45
CA SER A 406 -1.76 -10.37 29.26
C SER A 406 -2.05 -9.13 30.14
N PHE A 407 -3.31 -8.88 30.51
CA PHE A 407 -3.76 -7.74 31.33
C PHE A 407 -3.45 -7.91 32.82
N LEU A 408 -2.89 -9.03 33.28
CA LEU A 408 -2.52 -9.20 34.70
C LEU A 408 -1.28 -8.36 35.07
N ASP A 409 -0.36 -8.15 34.13
CA ASP A 409 0.91 -7.42 34.31
C ASP A 409 0.85 -5.95 33.84
N ILE A 410 -0.24 -5.24 34.14
CA ILE A 410 -0.49 -3.88 33.61
C ILE A 410 0.63 -2.89 33.92
N TYR A 411 1.45 -3.07 34.96
CA TYR A 411 2.46 -2.07 35.34
C TYR A 411 3.77 -2.13 34.55
N SER A 412 4.08 -3.25 33.88
CA SER A 412 5.37 -3.47 33.19
C SER A 412 5.30 -3.25 31.67
N PHE A 413 4.13 -2.96 31.08
CA PHE A 413 4.03 -2.87 29.62
C PHE A 413 4.86 -1.72 29.04
N LYS A 414 5.64 -2.07 28.02
CA LYS A 414 6.19 -1.12 27.05
C LYS A 414 5.08 -0.54 26.16
N GLU A 415 5.36 0.63 25.60
CA GLU A 415 4.42 1.42 24.79
C GLU A 415 3.72 0.60 23.68
N TYR A 416 4.46 -0.23 22.95
CA TYR A 416 3.94 -1.07 21.86
C TYR A 416 2.82 -2.03 22.32
N ARG A 417 2.91 -2.60 23.52
CA ARG A 417 1.90 -3.54 24.04
C ARG A 417 0.61 -2.81 24.42
N ILE A 418 0.72 -1.62 25.01
CA ILE A 418 -0.45 -0.76 25.32
C ILE A 418 -1.18 -0.37 24.04
N ARG A 419 -0.42 0.08 23.03
CA ARG A 419 -0.94 0.42 21.70
C ARG A 419 -1.71 -0.75 21.07
N GLY A 420 -1.17 -1.97 21.17
CA GLY A 420 -1.79 -3.18 20.60
C GLY A 420 -3.11 -3.52 21.27
N ILE A 421 -3.14 -3.44 22.60
CA ILE A 421 -4.36 -3.66 23.38
C ILE A 421 -5.45 -2.65 22.98
N PHE A 422 -5.12 -1.36 22.86
CA PHE A 422 -6.11 -0.36 22.43
C PHE A 422 -6.68 -0.67 21.03
N ILE A 423 -5.85 -1.06 20.06
CA ILE A 423 -6.34 -1.45 18.74
C ILE A 423 -7.34 -2.60 18.83
N ILE A 424 -7.02 -3.64 19.58
CA ILE A 424 -7.90 -4.81 19.71
C ILE A 424 -9.19 -4.47 20.47
N VAL A 425 -9.12 -3.68 21.54
CA VAL A 425 -10.31 -3.23 22.29
C VAL A 425 -11.22 -2.36 21.42
N ILE A 426 -10.67 -1.46 20.62
CA ILE A 426 -11.45 -0.62 19.69
C ILE A 426 -12.06 -1.49 18.58
N TYR A 427 -11.34 -2.51 18.09
CA TYR A 427 -11.91 -3.46 17.13
C TYR A 427 -13.08 -4.25 17.72
N LEU A 428 -12.98 -4.74 18.95
CA LEU A 428 -14.08 -5.40 19.66
C LEU A 428 -15.27 -4.43 19.85
N TYR A 429 -15.01 -3.17 20.21
CA TYR A 429 -16.04 -2.14 20.31
C TYR A 429 -16.74 -1.89 18.96
N TYR A 430 -15.98 -1.81 17.87
CA TYR A 430 -16.53 -1.70 16.51
C TYR A 430 -17.42 -2.87 16.12
N LEU A 431 -17.01 -4.11 16.42
CA LEU A 431 -17.79 -5.29 16.10
C LEU A 431 -19.13 -5.34 16.86
N LEU A 432 -19.22 -4.68 18.02
CA LEU A 432 -20.47 -4.54 18.80
C LEU A 432 -21.38 -3.42 18.29
N GLU A 433 -20.84 -2.21 18.12
CA GLU A 433 -21.65 -1.01 17.85
C GLU A 433 -22.22 -0.97 16.43
N LYS A 434 -21.63 -1.69 15.47
CA LYS A 434 -22.00 -1.62 14.04
C LYS A 434 -22.73 -2.88 13.59
N GLU A 435 -23.85 -3.15 14.25
CA GLU A 435 -24.63 -4.38 14.14
C GLU A 435 -24.89 -4.79 12.68
N SER A 436 -25.30 -3.88 11.79
CA SER A 436 -25.70 -4.23 10.42
C SER A 436 -24.57 -4.71 9.48
N LEU A 437 -23.29 -4.54 9.85
CA LEU A 437 -22.14 -4.83 8.97
C LEU A 437 -21.44 -6.15 9.29
N VAL A 438 -21.64 -6.65 10.50
CA VAL A 438 -20.90 -7.79 11.06
C VAL A 438 -21.78 -9.04 11.01
N ASP A 439 -21.16 -10.19 10.79
CA ASP A 439 -21.83 -11.49 10.86
C ASP A 439 -22.51 -11.68 12.23
N ASP A 440 -23.74 -12.19 12.27
CA ASP A 440 -24.54 -12.31 13.49
C ASP A 440 -23.85 -13.23 14.52
N ASP A 441 -23.20 -14.29 14.05
CA ASP A 441 -22.45 -15.21 14.91
C ASP A 441 -21.27 -14.48 15.56
N LEU A 442 -20.50 -13.72 14.77
CA LEU A 442 -19.33 -12.96 15.24
C LEU A 442 -19.75 -11.92 16.27
N ARG A 443 -20.88 -11.26 16.04
CA ARG A 443 -21.43 -10.28 16.97
C ARG A 443 -21.82 -10.92 18.29
N GLU A 444 -22.54 -12.04 18.27
CA GLU A 444 -22.98 -12.72 19.49
C GLU A 444 -21.79 -13.25 20.31
N PHE A 445 -20.75 -13.75 19.64
CA PHE A 445 -19.49 -14.11 20.27
C PHE A 445 -18.82 -12.91 20.96
N VAL A 446 -18.61 -11.81 20.23
CA VAL A 446 -17.97 -10.60 20.79
C VAL A 446 -18.80 -10.04 21.95
N LYS A 447 -20.13 -10.09 21.86
CA LYS A 447 -21.04 -9.64 22.94
C LYS A 447 -20.87 -10.45 24.20
N LYS A 448 -20.78 -11.78 24.10
CA LYS A 448 -20.51 -12.67 25.23
C LYS A 448 -19.12 -12.41 25.81
N LEU A 449 -18.10 -12.31 24.96
CA LEU A 449 -16.72 -12.07 25.36
C LEU A 449 -16.56 -10.74 26.11
N MET A 450 -17.09 -9.66 25.54
CA MET A 450 -17.03 -8.31 26.13
C MET A 450 -17.80 -8.23 27.45
N LYS A 451 -18.93 -8.93 27.57
CA LYS A 451 -19.66 -9.03 28.85
C LYS A 451 -18.86 -9.81 29.91
N LYS A 452 -18.17 -10.88 29.52
CA LYS A 452 -17.34 -11.70 30.43
C LYS A 452 -16.08 -10.94 30.90
N LYS A 453 -15.49 -10.11 30.02
CA LYS A 453 -14.23 -9.39 30.26
C LYS A 453 -14.40 -7.89 30.51
N SER A 454 -15.62 -7.42 30.73
CA SER A 454 -15.95 -5.99 30.89
C SER A 454 -15.09 -5.31 31.94
N PHE A 455 -15.02 -5.88 33.15
CA PHE A 455 -14.21 -5.38 34.25
C PHE A 455 -12.72 -5.37 33.94
N THR A 456 -12.19 -6.43 33.31
CA THR A 456 -10.77 -6.53 32.95
C THR A 456 -10.37 -5.44 31.97
N ILE A 457 -11.18 -5.23 30.92
CA ILE A 457 -10.94 -4.20 29.91
C ILE A 457 -11.12 -2.80 30.51
N GLY A 458 -12.19 -2.59 31.28
CA GLY A 458 -12.47 -1.34 31.97
C GLY A 458 -11.34 -0.94 32.91
N ASN A 459 -10.86 -1.86 33.74
CA ASN A 459 -9.73 -1.63 34.65
C ASN A 459 -8.44 -1.28 33.87
N PHE A 460 -8.18 -1.92 32.72
CA PHE A 460 -7.07 -1.54 31.84
C PHE A 460 -7.22 -0.10 31.32
N ILE A 461 -8.38 0.23 30.73
CA ILE A 461 -8.67 1.57 30.21
C ILE A 461 -8.52 2.61 31.33
N PHE A 462 -9.11 2.36 32.50
CA PHE A 462 -9.04 3.27 33.65
C PHE A 462 -7.60 3.51 34.15
N ARG A 463 -6.81 2.44 34.30
CA ARG A 463 -5.43 2.53 34.78
C ARG A 463 -4.52 3.22 33.77
N ARG A 464 -4.68 2.94 32.47
CA ARG A 464 -3.84 3.53 31.42
C ARG A 464 -4.25 4.94 31.04
N ASN A 465 -5.53 5.28 31.10
CA ASN A 465 -6.00 6.66 30.93
C ASN A 465 -5.39 7.65 31.93
N ARG A 466 -4.94 7.19 33.11
CA ARG A 466 -4.27 8.08 34.08
C ARG A 466 -2.84 8.46 33.69
N ASN A 467 -2.14 7.62 32.93
CA ASN A 467 -0.68 7.72 32.72
C ASN A 467 -0.25 7.74 31.24
N TYR A 468 -1.15 7.46 30.30
CA TYR A 468 -0.86 7.34 28.88
C TYR A 468 -1.76 8.28 28.07
N LEU A 469 -1.17 9.36 27.55
CA LEU A 469 -1.84 10.37 26.72
C LEU A 469 -1.90 9.90 25.26
N PHE A 470 -3.08 9.94 24.65
CA PHE A 470 -3.21 9.70 23.21
C PHE A 470 -2.53 10.84 22.44
N ASN A 471 -1.35 10.58 21.88
CA ASN A 471 -0.67 11.51 21.00
C ASN A 471 -1.10 11.31 19.53
N GLU A 472 -0.75 12.27 18.67
CA GLU A 472 -1.10 12.27 17.25
C GLU A 472 -0.60 11.02 16.51
N LYS A 473 0.65 10.59 16.78
CA LYS A 473 1.25 9.39 16.16
C LYS A 473 0.44 8.13 16.48
N LEU A 474 0.00 8.00 17.73
CA LEU A 474 -0.82 6.87 18.18
C LEU A 474 -2.19 6.88 17.51
N ILE A 475 -2.90 8.01 17.55
CA ILE A 475 -4.22 8.17 16.92
C ILE A 475 -4.16 7.89 15.43
N ASN A 476 -3.11 8.33 14.74
CA ASN A 476 -2.91 8.05 13.33
C ASN A 476 -2.63 6.55 13.09
N THR A 477 -1.90 5.87 13.98
CA THR A 477 -1.68 4.43 13.85
C THR A 477 -2.98 3.64 14.06
N ILE A 478 -3.57 3.75 15.24
CA ILE A 478 -5.01 3.95 15.39
C ILE A 478 -5.87 3.67 14.16
N LYS A 479 -6.17 4.80 13.52
CA LYS A 479 -6.95 4.94 12.29
C LYS A 479 -6.37 4.13 11.14
N ASN A 480 -5.07 4.22 10.86
CA ASN A 480 -4.46 3.55 9.71
C ASN A 480 -4.60 2.03 9.78
N LYS A 481 -4.36 1.41 10.94
CA LYS A 481 -4.46 -0.04 11.12
C LYS A 481 -5.92 -0.48 11.02
N LEU A 482 -6.80 0.10 11.84
CA LEU A 482 -8.21 -0.31 11.92
C LEU A 482 -8.99 -0.05 10.63
N ARG A 483 -8.64 1.00 9.87
CA ARG A 483 -9.22 1.27 8.54
C ARG A 483 -9.03 0.10 7.57
N THR A 484 -7.95 -0.68 7.70
CA THR A 484 -7.73 -1.88 6.87
C THR A 484 -8.56 -3.08 7.33
N TRP A 485 -9.14 -3.02 8.52
CA TRP A 485 -9.91 -4.11 9.14
C TRP A 485 -11.43 -3.90 9.08
N GLU A 486 -11.88 -2.78 8.52
CA GLU A 486 -13.30 -2.46 8.36
C GLU A 486 -14.04 -3.55 7.57
N LYS A 487 -15.16 -4.03 8.13
CA LYS A 487 -16.02 -5.04 7.51
C LYS A 487 -17.02 -4.36 6.58
N TYR A 488 -17.19 -4.90 5.37
CA TYR A 488 -18.12 -4.37 4.38
C TYR A 488 -19.48 -5.06 4.46
N PRO A 489 -20.59 -4.33 4.24
CA PRO A 489 -21.91 -4.96 4.21
C PRO A 489 -22.00 -5.97 3.07
N LYS A 490 -22.46 -7.19 3.37
CA LYS A 490 -22.70 -8.25 2.35
C LYS A 490 -23.75 -7.84 1.30
N LYS A 491 -24.57 -6.80 1.57
CA LYS A 491 -25.64 -6.32 0.68
C LYS A 491 -25.42 -4.83 0.31
N ARG A 492 -25.22 -4.61 -0.99
CA ARG A 492 -25.19 -3.33 -1.74
C ARG A 492 -23.90 -2.50 -1.65
N GLY A 493 -23.38 -2.19 -2.84
CA GLY A 493 -22.24 -1.31 -3.11
C GLY A 493 -22.52 0.16 -2.77
N MET A 494 -22.75 0.45 -1.50
CA MET A 494 -22.58 1.79 -0.97
C MET A 494 -21.09 1.96 -0.65
N GLY A 495 -20.49 3.00 -1.23
CA GLY A 495 -19.08 3.34 -1.01
C GLY A 495 -18.76 3.47 0.48
N LYS A 496 -17.48 3.28 0.83
CA LYS A 496 -16.93 3.44 2.19
C LYS A 496 -17.65 4.56 2.94
N VAL A 497 -18.59 4.22 3.81
CA VAL A 497 -18.99 5.14 4.87
C VAL A 497 -17.87 5.03 5.90
N LEU A 498 -17.41 6.15 6.44
CA LEU A 498 -16.29 6.26 7.38
C LEU A 498 -16.64 5.65 8.76
N ILE A 499 -17.21 4.44 8.79
CA ILE A 499 -17.86 3.85 9.96
C ILE A 499 -16.82 3.45 11.00
N MET A 500 -15.73 2.82 10.55
CA MET A 500 -14.62 2.51 11.45
C MET A 500 -14.01 3.77 12.06
N GLU A 501 -13.86 4.85 11.28
CA GLU A 501 -13.30 6.11 11.77
C GLU A 501 -14.22 6.79 12.80
N ASP A 502 -15.53 6.82 12.55
CA ASP A 502 -16.51 7.32 13.50
C ASP A 502 -16.48 6.54 14.82
N THR A 503 -16.37 5.20 14.76
CA THR A 503 -16.25 4.36 15.95
C THR A 503 -14.96 4.63 16.72
N ILE A 504 -13.83 4.82 16.02
CA ILE A 504 -12.56 5.18 16.67
C ILE A 504 -12.70 6.52 17.39
N ASN A 505 -13.26 7.54 16.70
CA ASN A 505 -13.46 8.86 17.28
C ASN A 505 -14.39 8.79 18.50
N GLU A 506 -15.49 8.03 18.42
CA GLU A 506 -16.44 7.82 19.52
C GLU A 506 -15.77 7.16 20.74
N PHE A 507 -15.03 6.06 20.51
CA PHE A 507 -14.29 5.38 21.58
C PHE A 507 -13.28 6.32 22.25
N LEU A 508 -12.49 7.07 21.47
CA LEU A 508 -11.49 7.98 22.00
C LEU A 508 -12.11 9.15 22.77
N ILE A 509 -13.16 9.77 22.23
CA ILE A 509 -13.89 10.87 22.90
C ILE A 509 -14.50 10.39 24.23
N PHE A 510 -15.16 9.24 24.27
CA PHE A 510 -15.75 8.72 25.52
C PHE A 510 -14.68 8.31 26.54
N THR A 511 -13.55 7.77 26.08
CA THR A 511 -12.39 7.48 26.92
C THR A 511 -11.82 8.76 27.54
N MET A 512 -11.64 9.82 26.75
CA MET A 512 -11.17 11.13 27.21
C MET A 512 -12.20 11.83 28.12
N LEU A 513 -13.49 11.71 27.82
CA LEU A 513 -14.58 12.26 28.63
C LEU A 513 -14.67 11.61 30.02
N LYS A 514 -14.44 10.29 30.08
CA LYS A 514 -14.39 9.55 31.35
C LYS A 514 -13.20 9.98 32.22
N ARG A 515 -12.04 10.21 31.59
CA ARG A 515 -10.80 10.62 32.26
C ARG A 515 -10.88 12.03 32.87
N ASN A 516 -11.48 12.98 32.17
CA ASN A 516 -11.42 14.39 32.55
C ASN A 516 -12.61 14.82 33.42
N SER A 517 -12.32 15.46 34.55
CA SER A 517 -13.36 16.01 35.44
C SER A 517 -13.68 17.49 35.20
N TYR A 518 -12.83 18.19 34.45
CA TYR A 518 -12.94 19.63 34.19
C TYR A 518 -12.79 19.93 32.70
N LYS A 519 -13.43 21.00 32.24
CA LYS A 519 -13.52 21.38 30.83
C LYS A 519 -12.14 21.63 30.21
N GLU A 520 -11.27 22.36 30.89
CA GLU A 520 -9.96 22.77 30.35
C GLU A 520 -9.07 21.57 30.05
N SER A 521 -9.07 20.57 30.94
CA SER A 521 -8.33 19.32 30.76
C SER A 521 -8.92 18.47 29.64
N LEU A 522 -10.26 18.41 29.54
CA LEU A 522 -10.92 17.74 28.42
C LEU A 522 -10.58 18.40 27.08
N MET A 523 -10.64 19.74 27.04
CA MET A 523 -10.37 20.53 25.83
C MET A 523 -8.96 20.27 25.31
N GLN A 524 -7.95 20.21 26.20
CA GLN A 524 -6.57 19.89 25.82
C GLN A 524 -6.44 18.47 25.23
N ASP A 525 -7.13 17.48 25.81
CA ASP A 525 -7.08 16.10 25.34
C ASP A 525 -7.76 15.91 23.97
N ILE A 526 -8.94 16.51 23.79
CA ILE A 526 -9.73 16.32 22.56
C ILE A 526 -9.25 17.22 21.42
N LEU A 527 -8.42 18.24 21.69
CA LEU A 527 -7.94 19.20 20.69
C LEU A 527 -7.32 18.50 19.48
N LEU A 528 -6.51 17.45 19.70
CA LEU A 528 -5.86 16.68 18.64
C LEU A 528 -6.84 15.94 17.72
N LEU A 529 -8.04 15.62 18.22
CA LEU A 529 -9.08 14.94 17.43
C LEU A 529 -9.99 15.94 16.71
N VAL A 530 -10.37 17.01 17.41
CA VAL A 530 -11.40 17.96 16.98
C VAL A 530 -10.84 19.02 16.04
N HIS A 531 -9.58 19.42 16.20
CA HIS A 531 -8.98 20.47 15.38
C HIS A 531 -8.97 20.11 13.89
N GLY A 532 -9.47 21.02 13.05
CA GLY A 532 -9.66 20.82 11.61
C GLY A 532 -10.89 19.97 11.23
N ASN A 533 -11.59 19.39 12.20
CA ASN A 533 -12.80 18.58 12.02
C ASN A 533 -13.96 19.06 12.92
N GLU A 534 -13.94 20.34 13.32
CA GLU A 534 -14.79 20.88 14.38
C GLU A 534 -16.28 20.70 14.07
N PHE A 535 -16.67 20.96 12.81
CA PHE A 535 -18.04 20.74 12.32
C PHE A 535 -18.50 19.29 12.47
N HIS A 536 -17.65 18.33 12.10
CA HIS A 536 -17.97 16.91 12.18
C HIS A 536 -18.16 16.47 13.64
N PHE A 537 -17.25 16.84 14.54
CA PHE A 537 -17.37 16.48 15.96
C PHE A 537 -18.55 17.17 16.64
N TYR A 538 -18.83 18.44 16.31
CA TYR A 538 -19.98 19.14 16.87
C TYR A 538 -21.28 18.43 16.46
N THR A 539 -21.46 18.17 15.17
CA THR A 539 -22.67 17.53 14.65
C THR A 539 -22.80 16.07 15.07
N ALA A 540 -21.71 15.32 15.21
CA ALA A 540 -21.74 13.92 15.60
C ALA A 540 -22.07 13.71 17.09
N PHE A 541 -21.53 14.56 17.98
CA PHE A 541 -21.60 14.33 19.43
C PHE A 541 -22.51 15.30 20.19
N VAL A 542 -22.78 16.50 19.68
CA VAL A 542 -23.45 17.55 20.47
C VAL A 542 -24.52 18.27 19.65
N GLY A 543 -25.03 19.42 20.12
CA GLY A 543 -26.17 20.09 19.52
C GLY A 543 -27.40 19.18 19.47
N ASN A 544 -27.96 18.96 18.27
CA ASN A 544 -29.13 18.10 18.06
C ASN A 544 -28.91 16.63 18.46
N ASN A 545 -27.65 16.14 18.43
CA ASN A 545 -27.32 14.76 18.76
C ASN A 545 -26.96 14.55 20.24
N LYS A 546 -26.97 15.61 21.05
CA LYS A 546 -26.56 15.57 22.47
C LYS A 546 -27.22 14.46 23.29
N MET A 547 -28.53 14.29 23.19
CA MET A 547 -29.24 13.26 23.95
C MET A 547 -28.85 11.84 23.51
N ASN A 548 -28.65 11.63 22.21
CA ASN A 548 -28.13 10.37 21.68
C ASN A 548 -26.71 10.09 22.21
N THR A 549 -25.86 11.12 22.30
CA THR A 549 -24.52 11.01 22.89
C THR A 549 -24.56 10.67 24.37
N VAL A 550 -25.51 11.21 25.14
CA VAL A 550 -25.72 10.81 26.54
C VAL A 550 -26.03 9.32 26.64
N GLU A 551 -26.94 8.81 25.81
CA GLU A 551 -27.32 7.39 25.78
C GLU A 551 -26.15 6.50 25.36
N LYS A 552 -25.41 6.89 24.32
CA LYS A 552 -24.22 6.17 23.86
C LYS A 552 -23.12 6.16 24.91
N TYR A 553 -22.89 7.28 25.58
CA TYR A 553 -21.89 7.36 26.65
C TYR A 553 -22.31 6.51 27.86
N GLU A 554 -23.59 6.47 28.22
CA GLU A 554 -24.11 5.56 29.26
C GLU A 554 -23.87 4.08 28.89
N LYS A 555 -24.16 3.69 27.64
CA LYS A 555 -23.86 2.35 27.13
C LYS A 555 -22.38 2.04 27.17
N PHE A 556 -21.53 2.98 26.76
CA PHE A 556 -20.07 2.86 26.83
C PHE A 556 -19.59 2.61 28.27
N LEU A 557 -20.11 3.36 29.25
CA LEU A 557 -19.76 3.16 30.66
C LEU A 557 -20.17 1.78 31.18
N THR A 558 -21.38 1.36 30.81
CA THR A 558 -21.94 0.05 31.19
C THR A 558 -21.13 -1.10 30.56
N LEU A 559 -20.73 -0.95 29.30
CA LEU A 559 -19.99 -1.97 28.56
C LEU A 559 -18.65 -2.32 29.23
N PHE A 560 -17.97 -1.32 29.79
CA PHE A 560 -16.66 -1.48 30.43
C PHE A 560 -16.73 -1.57 31.95
N ASP A 561 -17.90 -1.86 32.52
CA ASP A 561 -18.12 -2.00 33.97
C ASP A 561 -17.56 -0.82 34.78
N PHE A 562 -17.72 0.40 34.24
CA PHE A 562 -17.40 1.61 34.97
C PHE A 562 -18.52 1.94 35.97
N GLU A 563 -18.16 2.62 37.06
CA GLU A 563 -19.11 3.06 38.08
C GLU A 563 -20.31 3.78 37.45
N ALA A 564 -21.51 3.31 37.79
CA ALA A 564 -22.74 3.87 37.28
C ALA A 564 -22.87 5.34 37.67
N ILE A 565 -23.19 6.17 36.70
CA ILE A 565 -23.34 7.61 36.87
C ILE A 565 -24.81 7.95 36.74
N GLU A 566 -25.36 8.69 37.71
CA GLU A 566 -26.73 9.17 37.62
C GLU A 566 -26.95 10.00 36.35
N LYS A 567 -28.13 9.87 35.72
CA LYS A 567 -28.47 10.52 34.44
C LYS A 567 -28.16 12.02 34.41
N HIS A 568 -28.39 12.73 35.52
CA HIS A 568 -28.09 14.16 35.61
C HIS A 568 -26.58 14.47 35.49
N LYS A 569 -25.71 13.63 36.06
CA LYS A 569 -24.23 13.75 35.95
C LYS A 569 -23.73 13.34 34.56
N LEU A 570 -24.40 12.40 33.89
CA LEU A 570 -24.11 12.06 32.49
C LEU A 570 -24.38 13.25 31.57
N ILE A 571 -25.53 13.91 31.75
CA ILE A 571 -25.86 15.13 31.01
C ILE A 571 -24.80 16.21 31.27
N GLN A 572 -24.42 16.45 32.53
CA GLN A 572 -23.34 17.41 32.86
C GLN A 572 -21.99 17.07 32.20
N LYS A 573 -21.65 15.78 32.08
CA LYS A 573 -20.45 15.35 31.36
C LYS A 573 -20.54 15.68 29.87
N VAL A 574 -21.68 15.40 29.23
CA VAL A 574 -21.87 15.73 27.81
C VAL A 574 -21.98 17.25 27.59
N ASP A 575 -22.53 18.01 28.54
CA ASP A 575 -22.51 19.48 28.55
C ASP A 575 -21.07 20.02 28.55
N MET A 576 -20.21 19.41 29.36
CA MET A 576 -18.78 19.74 29.40
C MET A 576 -18.09 19.43 28.06
N LEU A 577 -18.46 18.32 27.41
CA LEU A 577 -17.97 17.98 26.06
C LEU A 577 -18.44 19.01 25.03
N GLU A 578 -19.72 19.38 25.04
CA GLU A 578 -20.29 20.40 24.17
C GLU A 578 -19.61 21.75 24.33
N SER A 579 -19.38 22.17 25.58
CA SER A 579 -18.67 23.42 25.86
C SER A 579 -17.22 23.35 25.35
N ALA A 580 -16.51 22.23 25.55
CA ALA A 580 -15.14 22.07 25.08
C ALA A 580 -15.03 22.08 23.54
N ILE A 581 -15.89 21.35 22.83
CA ILE A 581 -15.93 21.35 21.36
C ILE A 581 -16.30 22.74 20.84
N SER A 582 -17.27 23.41 21.46
CA SER A 582 -17.69 24.76 21.09
C SER A 582 -16.56 25.78 21.24
N ASP A 583 -15.77 25.71 22.31
CA ASP A 583 -14.63 26.61 22.53
C ASP A 583 -13.51 26.35 21.51
N ILE A 584 -13.24 25.08 21.16
CA ILE A 584 -12.29 24.73 20.09
C ILE A 584 -12.78 25.30 18.75
N TYR A 585 -14.04 25.10 18.42
CA TYR A 585 -14.64 25.57 17.18
C TYR A 585 -14.67 27.11 17.11
N LYS A 586 -15.00 27.78 18.21
CA LYS A 586 -14.89 29.24 18.29
C LYS A 586 -13.47 29.72 18.00
N THR A 587 -12.48 29.09 18.64
CA THR A 587 -11.07 29.46 18.49
C THR A 587 -10.59 29.26 17.05
N SER A 588 -11.03 28.20 16.37
CA SER A 588 -10.68 27.99 14.96
C SER A 588 -11.35 29.01 14.05
N GLU A 589 -12.64 29.31 14.25
CA GLU A 589 -13.40 30.27 13.44
C GLU A 589 -12.89 31.70 13.60
N ILE A 590 -12.44 32.10 14.79
CA ILE A 590 -11.79 33.40 15.02
C ILE A 590 -10.48 33.49 14.25
N LYS A 591 -9.61 32.47 14.33
CA LYS A 591 -8.37 32.43 13.54
C LYS A 591 -8.61 32.47 12.04
N VAL A 592 -9.69 31.84 11.57
CA VAL A 592 -10.11 31.93 10.16
C VAL A 592 -10.56 33.37 9.84
N SER A 593 -11.35 34.00 10.70
CA SER A 593 -11.79 35.38 10.50
C SER A 593 -10.63 36.38 10.43
N GLU A 594 -9.61 36.22 11.27
CA GLU A 594 -8.43 37.09 11.28
C GLU A 594 -7.68 37.07 9.94
N LYS A 595 -7.66 35.92 9.27
CA LYS A 595 -7.06 35.77 7.92
C LYS A 595 -7.92 36.35 6.80
N GLU A 596 -9.22 36.50 7.04
CA GLU A 596 -10.20 37.07 6.08
C GLU A 596 -10.38 38.58 6.23
N LYS A 597 -9.69 39.19 7.21
CA LYS A 597 -9.76 40.62 7.47
C LYS A 597 -9.17 41.41 6.31
N LEU A 598 -10.01 42.27 5.72
CA LEU A 598 -9.61 43.20 4.67
C LEU A 598 -8.98 44.45 5.27
N ASN A 599 -7.86 44.87 4.70
CA ASN A 599 -7.27 46.18 4.98
C ASN A 599 -7.93 47.26 4.10
N ASP A 600 -7.56 48.52 4.32
CA ASP A 600 -8.14 49.64 3.58
C ASP A 600 -7.80 49.60 2.07
N GLU A 601 -6.62 49.11 1.70
CA GLU A 601 -6.17 48.95 0.31
C GLU A 601 -6.97 47.87 -0.43
N ASP A 602 -7.26 46.75 0.24
CA ASP A 602 -8.12 45.68 -0.26
C ASP A 602 -9.54 46.20 -0.52
N ILE A 603 -10.05 47.03 0.39
CA ILE A 603 -11.39 47.63 0.28
C ILE A 603 -11.47 48.61 -0.91
N GLU A 604 -10.45 49.45 -1.10
CA GLU A 604 -10.42 50.39 -2.23
C GLU A 604 -10.29 49.66 -3.57
N THR A 605 -9.36 48.71 -3.67
CA THR A 605 -9.21 47.85 -4.88
C THR A 605 -10.52 47.16 -5.24
N LEU A 606 -11.22 46.66 -4.23
CA LEU A 606 -12.50 46.01 -4.42
C LEU A 606 -13.61 46.98 -4.87
N LYS A 607 -13.66 48.19 -4.32
CA LYS A 607 -14.59 49.23 -4.78
C LYS A 607 -14.35 49.55 -6.25
N GLU A 608 -13.09 49.69 -6.67
CA GLU A 608 -12.73 49.95 -8.06
C GLU A 608 -13.19 48.83 -8.98
N ASN A 609 -12.91 47.57 -8.64
CA ASN A 609 -13.34 46.41 -9.42
C ASN A 609 -14.88 46.33 -9.57
N ILE A 610 -15.62 46.58 -8.48
CA ILE A 610 -17.08 46.59 -8.52
C ILE A 610 -17.59 47.75 -9.39
N GLN A 611 -16.98 48.93 -9.27
CA GLN A 611 -17.34 50.10 -10.07
C GLN A 611 -17.12 49.85 -11.57
N GLU A 612 -15.97 49.29 -11.93
CA GLU A 612 -15.63 48.93 -13.31
C GLU A 612 -16.65 47.92 -13.87
N LYS A 613 -16.87 46.81 -13.15
CA LYS A 613 -17.80 45.78 -13.58
C LYS A 613 -19.24 46.29 -13.72
N CYS A 614 -19.69 47.13 -12.78
CA CYS A 614 -21.00 47.79 -12.86
C CYS A 614 -21.06 48.75 -14.05
N SER A 615 -20.02 49.57 -14.28
CA SER A 615 -19.95 50.48 -15.42
C SER A 615 -20.11 49.72 -16.72
N ASP A 616 -19.33 48.66 -16.92
CA ASP A 616 -19.29 47.92 -18.17
C ASP A 616 -20.62 47.22 -18.45
N THR A 617 -21.15 46.51 -17.43
CA THR A 617 -22.42 45.80 -17.54
C THR A 617 -23.58 46.76 -17.81
N ILE A 618 -23.63 47.91 -17.10
CA ILE A 618 -24.69 48.90 -17.29
C ILE A 618 -24.59 49.53 -18.68
N LYS A 619 -23.40 49.97 -19.12
CA LYS A 619 -23.17 50.58 -20.43
C LYS A 619 -23.55 49.65 -21.58
N GLU A 620 -23.21 48.37 -21.47
CA GLU A 620 -23.61 47.36 -22.43
C GLU A 620 -25.14 47.26 -22.52
N CYS A 621 -25.81 47.11 -21.36
CA CYS A 621 -27.27 46.94 -21.31
C CYS A 621 -28.06 48.16 -21.82
N ILE A 622 -27.60 49.38 -21.51
CA ILE A 622 -28.31 50.62 -21.88
C ILE A 622 -27.89 51.18 -23.24
N SER A 623 -26.94 50.55 -23.93
CA SER A 623 -26.38 51.05 -25.20
C SER A 623 -27.43 51.35 -26.27
N ILE A 624 -28.57 50.66 -26.20
CA ILE A 624 -29.74 50.78 -27.09
C ILE A 624 -30.47 52.14 -26.91
N PHE A 625 -30.34 52.82 -25.76
CA PHE A 625 -31.06 54.06 -25.40
C PHE A 625 -30.26 55.36 -25.63
N ASN A 626 -29.09 55.29 -26.29
CA ASN A 626 -28.09 56.37 -26.27
C ASN A 626 -28.28 57.49 -27.31
N LYS A 627 -29.38 57.52 -28.07
CA LYS A 627 -29.62 58.59 -29.06
C LYS A 627 -30.65 59.58 -28.52
N ILE A 628 -30.21 60.78 -28.16
CA ILE A 628 -31.08 61.90 -27.77
C ILE A 628 -31.83 62.41 -29.01
N PRO A 629 -33.16 62.27 -29.10
CA PRO A 629 -33.97 63.06 -30.03
C PRO A 629 -34.00 64.50 -29.53
N ALA A 630 -34.02 65.48 -30.44
CA ALA A 630 -33.88 66.91 -30.13
C ALA A 630 -34.92 67.50 -29.14
N ASP A 631 -35.99 66.75 -28.82
CA ASP A 631 -37.15 67.21 -28.04
C ASP A 631 -37.35 66.51 -26.66
N ILE A 632 -36.43 65.67 -26.19
CA ILE A 632 -36.57 65.01 -24.87
C ILE A 632 -36.09 65.91 -23.72
N LYS A 633 -36.98 66.22 -22.75
CA LYS A 633 -36.57 66.80 -21.46
C LYS A 633 -35.98 65.70 -20.56
N THR A 634 -34.72 65.86 -20.19
CA THR A 634 -34.02 64.91 -19.30
C THR A 634 -34.12 65.33 -17.83
N LYS A 635 -33.99 64.35 -16.94
CA LYS A 635 -33.88 64.52 -15.49
C LYS A 635 -32.74 63.66 -14.96
N THR A 636 -31.99 64.19 -14.00
CA THR A 636 -30.98 63.41 -13.26
C THR A 636 -31.62 62.81 -12.02
N LYS A 637 -31.32 61.53 -11.74
CA LYS A 637 -31.78 60.82 -10.54
C LYS A 637 -30.63 59.98 -9.98
N THR A 638 -30.58 59.89 -8.66
CA THR A 638 -29.70 58.98 -7.93
C THR A 638 -30.57 57.90 -7.29
N MET A 639 -30.15 56.64 -7.41
CA MET A 639 -30.88 55.49 -6.85
C MET A 639 -29.91 54.39 -6.45
N THR A 640 -30.24 53.67 -5.38
CA THR A 640 -29.54 52.44 -5.00
C THR A 640 -29.89 51.35 -6.02
N LEU A 641 -28.87 50.80 -6.68
CA LEU A 641 -29.03 49.71 -7.62
C LEU A 641 -29.28 48.40 -6.88
N PHE A 642 -28.44 48.07 -5.90
CA PHE A 642 -28.64 46.93 -4.99
C PHE A 642 -27.87 47.11 -3.68
N ASN A 643 -28.32 46.36 -2.67
CA ASN A 643 -27.61 46.13 -1.41
C ASN A 643 -27.31 44.63 -1.31
N LEU A 644 -26.09 44.28 -0.92
CA LEU A 644 -25.63 42.91 -0.83
C LEU A 644 -24.95 42.67 0.51
N ASP A 645 -25.45 41.68 1.25
CA ASP A 645 -24.89 41.18 2.48
C ASP A 645 -24.14 39.88 2.17
N THR A 646 -22.81 39.88 2.29
CA THR A 646 -22.00 38.73 1.85
C THR A 646 -20.75 38.53 2.69
N ASP A 647 -20.20 37.32 2.64
CA ASP A 647 -18.89 37.00 3.19
C ASP A 647 -17.76 37.61 2.34
N THR A 648 -16.68 38.06 2.98
CA THR A 648 -15.50 38.71 2.39
C THR A 648 -14.83 37.86 1.33
N ARG A 649 -14.70 36.55 1.56
CA ARG A 649 -14.11 35.61 0.58
C ARG A 649 -14.89 35.54 -0.73
N PHE A 650 -16.21 35.50 -0.65
CA PHE A 650 -17.08 35.44 -1.82
C PHE A 650 -16.97 36.70 -2.68
N ILE A 651 -16.61 37.84 -2.07
CA ILE A 651 -16.46 39.08 -2.81
C ILE A 651 -15.31 39.01 -3.81
N PHE A 652 -14.20 38.32 -3.52
CA PHE A 652 -13.08 38.22 -4.45
C PHE A 652 -13.30 37.19 -5.56
N GLU A 653 -13.97 36.07 -5.26
CA GLU A 653 -14.20 34.98 -6.23
C GLU A 653 -15.36 35.26 -7.20
N ASP A 654 -16.47 35.88 -6.74
CA ASP A 654 -17.72 35.99 -7.52
C ASP A 654 -17.92 37.34 -8.26
N VAL A 655 -17.08 38.36 -8.02
CA VAL A 655 -17.13 39.65 -8.78
C VAL A 655 -17.04 39.41 -10.29
N ASN A 656 -16.34 38.34 -10.71
CA ASN A 656 -16.15 38.02 -12.11
C ASN A 656 -17.23 37.11 -12.72
N SER A 657 -17.89 36.23 -11.94
CA SER A 657 -18.75 35.15 -12.46
C SER A 657 -20.25 35.44 -12.35
N ARG A 658 -20.73 35.99 -11.22
CA ARG A 658 -22.18 36.12 -10.92
C ARG A 658 -22.66 37.55 -10.79
N MET A 659 -21.77 38.46 -10.41
CA MET A 659 -22.13 39.85 -10.13
C MET A 659 -22.77 40.56 -11.34
N GLY A 660 -22.32 40.25 -12.57
CA GLY A 660 -22.90 40.80 -13.79
C GLY A 660 -24.39 40.50 -13.96
N SER A 661 -24.83 39.27 -13.60
CA SER A 661 -26.24 38.88 -13.68
C SER A 661 -27.09 39.66 -12.67
N TRP A 662 -26.62 39.82 -11.43
CA TRP A 662 -27.30 40.63 -10.39
C TRP A 662 -27.39 42.11 -10.76
N ILE A 663 -26.30 42.68 -11.31
CA ILE A 663 -26.28 44.05 -11.82
C ILE A 663 -27.34 44.20 -12.91
N LYS A 664 -27.37 43.28 -13.88
CA LYS A 664 -28.32 43.32 -15.00
C LYS A 664 -29.76 43.18 -14.52
N GLN A 665 -30.04 42.26 -13.59
CA GLN A 665 -31.36 42.08 -13.02
C GLN A 665 -31.84 43.35 -12.30
N SER A 666 -31.00 43.91 -11.43
CA SER A 666 -31.30 45.12 -10.66
C SER A 666 -31.52 46.33 -11.58
N LEU A 667 -30.70 46.44 -12.63
CA LEU A 667 -30.83 47.49 -13.65
C LEU A 667 -32.14 47.37 -14.43
N ILE A 668 -32.54 46.17 -14.82
CA ILE A 668 -33.81 45.94 -15.54
C ILE A 668 -35.00 46.34 -14.66
N ILE A 669 -35.01 45.95 -13.38
CA ILE A 669 -36.05 46.35 -12.42
C ILE A 669 -36.13 47.87 -12.33
N LEU A 670 -34.98 48.53 -12.21
CA LEU A 670 -34.90 49.98 -12.16
C LEU A 670 -35.42 50.64 -13.45
N LEU A 671 -35.05 50.11 -14.62
CA LEU A 671 -35.55 50.61 -15.91
C LEU A 671 -37.07 50.48 -16.00
N ILE A 672 -37.62 49.32 -15.65
CA ILE A 672 -39.07 49.08 -15.64
C ILE A 672 -39.77 50.06 -14.69
N GLN A 673 -39.25 50.25 -13.47
CA GLN A 673 -39.80 51.22 -12.51
C GLN A 673 -39.83 52.64 -13.05
N LEU A 674 -38.83 53.05 -13.83
CA LEU A 674 -38.78 54.40 -14.43
C LEU A 674 -39.80 54.60 -15.56
N ILE A 675 -40.03 53.56 -16.36
CA ILE A 675 -40.89 53.66 -17.55
C ILE A 675 -42.34 53.24 -17.29
N ASN A 676 -42.64 52.58 -16.16
CA ASN A 676 -43.94 51.96 -15.90
C ASN A 676 -45.13 52.91 -16.09
N GLU A 677 -45.03 54.16 -15.61
CA GLU A 677 -46.09 55.17 -15.74
C GLU A 677 -46.33 55.65 -17.18
N ASN A 678 -45.43 55.30 -18.11
CA ASN A 678 -45.46 55.63 -19.52
C ASN A 678 -45.81 54.43 -20.42
N LEU A 679 -46.02 53.24 -19.85
CA LEU A 679 -46.45 52.04 -20.57
C LEU A 679 -47.98 51.90 -20.53
N LEU A 680 -48.55 51.27 -21.57
CA LEU A 680 -49.82 50.58 -21.43
C LEU A 680 -49.58 49.31 -20.61
N ALA A 681 -50.36 49.08 -19.55
CA ALA A 681 -50.13 47.96 -18.64
C ALA A 681 -51.23 46.91 -18.78
N ILE A 682 -50.84 45.68 -19.15
CA ILE A 682 -51.67 44.49 -19.11
C ILE A 682 -51.27 43.70 -17.87
N ASN A 683 -52.19 43.52 -16.93
CA ASN A 683 -51.96 42.75 -15.72
C ASN A 683 -52.66 41.40 -15.84
N LYS A 684 -51.90 40.31 -15.80
CA LYS A 684 -52.40 38.94 -15.95
C LYS A 684 -52.00 38.06 -14.77
N ASN A 685 -52.73 36.97 -14.59
CA ASN A 685 -52.30 35.90 -13.71
C ASN A 685 -51.29 35.03 -14.47
N TYR A 686 -50.38 34.41 -13.72
CA TYR A 686 -49.28 33.63 -14.29
C TYR A 686 -49.73 32.43 -15.15
N ASP A 687 -50.94 31.91 -14.93
CA ASP A 687 -51.49 30.76 -15.66
C ASP A 687 -52.39 31.13 -16.86
N ASP A 688 -52.55 32.43 -17.17
CA ASP A 688 -53.43 32.87 -18.25
C ASP A 688 -52.80 32.63 -19.64
N LYS A 689 -53.23 31.55 -20.30
CA LYS A 689 -52.75 31.11 -21.61
C LYS A 689 -53.08 32.08 -22.76
N GLU A 690 -53.98 33.04 -22.57
CA GLU A 690 -54.37 34.06 -23.56
C GLU A 690 -53.55 35.36 -23.43
N SER A 691 -52.64 35.45 -22.45
CA SER A 691 -51.87 36.68 -22.17
C SER A 691 -51.09 37.23 -23.38
N LEU A 692 -50.61 36.35 -24.28
CA LEU A 692 -49.92 36.77 -25.50
C LEU A 692 -50.89 37.30 -26.57
N GLU A 693 -52.15 36.84 -26.60
CA GLU A 693 -53.17 37.36 -27.52
C GLU A 693 -53.50 38.81 -27.16
N ASP A 694 -53.74 39.09 -25.87
CA ASP A 694 -54.00 40.43 -25.37
C ASP A 694 -52.80 41.36 -25.58
N PHE A 695 -51.58 40.82 -25.45
CA PHE A 695 -50.35 41.55 -25.74
C PHE A 695 -50.29 41.98 -27.21
N PHE A 696 -50.55 41.09 -28.17
CA PHE A 696 -50.55 41.43 -29.59
C PHE A 696 -51.71 42.35 -29.98
N HIS A 697 -52.91 42.10 -29.46
CA HIS A 697 -54.08 42.96 -29.68
C HIS A 697 -53.80 44.39 -29.24
N SER A 698 -53.21 44.56 -28.04
CA SER A 698 -52.88 45.87 -27.50
C SER A 698 -51.81 46.61 -28.32
N ILE A 699 -50.85 45.89 -28.92
CA ILE A 699 -49.86 46.49 -29.84
C ILE A 699 -50.54 46.98 -31.12
N GLU A 700 -51.44 46.18 -31.70
CA GLU A 700 -52.13 46.51 -32.96
C GLU A 700 -53.15 47.64 -32.79
N GLU A 701 -54.01 47.56 -31.77
CA GLU A 701 -55.06 48.53 -31.48
C GLU A 701 -54.51 49.94 -31.21
N ASN A 702 -53.36 50.02 -30.55
CA ASN A 702 -52.72 51.28 -30.17
C ASN A 702 -51.62 51.72 -31.16
N GLU A 703 -51.47 51.03 -32.30
CA GLU A 703 -50.47 51.30 -33.34
C GLU A 703 -49.03 51.46 -32.77
N LEU A 704 -48.66 50.63 -31.79
CA LEU A 704 -47.39 50.77 -31.07
C LEU A 704 -46.21 50.32 -31.94
N THR A 705 -45.27 51.22 -32.19
CA THR A 705 -43.98 50.87 -32.76
C THR A 705 -43.06 50.29 -31.68
N VAL A 706 -42.75 48.99 -31.73
CA VAL A 706 -41.87 48.33 -30.76
C VAL A 706 -40.60 47.83 -31.46
N ASP A 707 -39.43 48.15 -30.91
CA ASP A 707 -38.13 47.67 -31.41
C ASP A 707 -37.28 46.97 -30.34
N THR A 708 -37.70 47.03 -29.06
CA THR A 708 -36.93 46.50 -27.92
C THR A 708 -37.82 45.76 -26.94
N LEU A 709 -37.33 44.63 -26.43
CA LEU A 709 -37.96 43.80 -25.41
C LEU A 709 -37.12 43.76 -24.12
N ILE A 710 -37.78 43.91 -22.98
CA ILE A 710 -37.16 43.97 -21.65
C ILE A 710 -37.84 42.97 -20.71
N GLY A 711 -37.04 42.18 -19.99
CA GLY A 711 -37.47 41.41 -18.81
C GLY A 711 -38.22 40.10 -19.04
N TYR A 712 -38.30 39.60 -20.29
CA TYR A 712 -39.13 38.46 -20.67
C TYR A 712 -38.44 37.09 -20.54
N ARG A 713 -39.25 36.01 -20.60
CA ARG A 713 -38.77 34.61 -20.59
C ARG A 713 -38.43 34.14 -21.99
N ASN A 714 -37.33 33.40 -22.09
CA ASN A 714 -36.92 32.81 -23.36
C ASN A 714 -37.88 31.71 -23.88
N TRP A 715 -38.79 31.17 -23.06
CA TRP A 715 -39.79 30.16 -23.47
C TRP A 715 -41.19 30.42 -22.89
N PHE A 716 -42.18 30.69 -23.75
CA PHE A 716 -43.61 30.84 -23.44
C PHE A 716 -44.40 29.53 -23.60
N TYR A 717 -43.78 28.41 -23.23
CA TYR A 717 -44.26 27.07 -23.56
C TYR A 717 -45.74 26.84 -23.18
N GLY A 718 -46.57 26.56 -24.19
CA GLY A 718 -47.99 26.23 -24.00
C GLY A 718 -48.95 27.43 -23.92
N TYR A 719 -48.47 28.65 -24.18
CA TYR A 719 -49.31 29.84 -24.39
C TYR A 719 -49.85 29.89 -25.84
N ILE A 720 -51.03 30.48 -26.01
CA ILE A 720 -51.60 30.73 -27.34
C ILE A 720 -50.73 31.81 -28.02
N LYS A 721 -50.34 31.59 -29.28
CA LYS A 721 -49.40 32.45 -30.07
C LYS A 721 -47.91 32.39 -29.69
N GLU A 722 -47.44 31.35 -29.01
CA GLU A 722 -46.00 31.14 -28.74
C GLU A 722 -45.11 31.30 -29.99
N ASP A 723 -45.46 30.63 -31.10
CA ASP A 723 -44.72 30.72 -32.37
C ASP A 723 -44.68 32.15 -32.94
N ARG A 724 -45.78 32.89 -32.79
CA ARG A 724 -45.89 34.28 -33.23
C ARG A 724 -45.03 35.20 -32.38
N PHE A 725 -44.91 34.94 -31.08
CA PHE A 725 -44.00 35.67 -30.20
C PHE A 725 -42.54 35.40 -30.53
N ALA A 726 -42.17 34.14 -30.77
CA ALA A 726 -40.81 33.78 -31.20
C ALA A 726 -40.42 34.49 -32.52
N GLU A 727 -41.35 34.63 -33.47
CA GLU A 727 -41.11 35.38 -34.70
C GLU A 727 -41.03 36.90 -34.46
N PHE A 728 -41.93 37.44 -33.63
CA PHE A 728 -41.93 38.86 -33.25
C PHE A 728 -40.62 39.29 -32.58
N GLU A 729 -40.06 38.43 -31.73
CA GLU A 729 -38.83 38.65 -30.95
C GLU A 729 -37.55 38.66 -31.80
N LYS A 730 -37.50 37.87 -32.88
CA LYS A 730 -36.28 37.61 -33.69
C LYS A 730 -35.58 38.86 -34.20
N ASN A 731 -36.33 39.94 -34.45
CA ASN A 731 -35.83 41.20 -35.01
C ASN A 731 -35.86 42.36 -34.00
N LYS A 732 -35.96 42.09 -32.69
CA LYS A 732 -35.97 43.11 -31.63
C LYS A 732 -34.64 43.14 -30.88
N ASN A 733 -34.29 44.30 -30.33
CA ASN A 733 -33.24 44.39 -29.32
C ASN A 733 -33.73 43.76 -28.02
N LYS A 734 -32.84 43.13 -27.25
CA LYS A 734 -33.21 42.32 -26.09
C LYS A 734 -32.42 42.71 -24.86
N ILE A 735 -33.12 42.96 -23.75
CA ILE A 735 -32.53 43.20 -22.44
C ILE A 735 -33.10 42.16 -21.45
N GLU A 736 -32.40 41.02 -21.36
CA GLU A 736 -32.83 39.83 -20.60
C GLU A 736 -31.97 39.59 -19.34
N SER A 737 -32.53 38.95 -18.32
CA SER A 737 -31.80 38.47 -17.14
C SER A 737 -32.45 37.19 -16.59
N ASP A 738 -31.63 36.22 -16.17
CA ASP A 738 -32.02 34.85 -15.76
C ASP A 738 -32.99 34.79 -14.54
N GLY A 739 -33.29 35.91 -13.90
CA GLY A 739 -34.12 36.00 -12.69
C GLY A 739 -35.44 36.77 -12.83
N LEU A 740 -35.78 37.28 -14.01
CA LEU A 740 -37.00 38.06 -14.25
C LEU A 740 -37.94 37.30 -15.19
N GLY A 741 -38.83 36.50 -14.63
CA GLY A 741 -39.74 35.67 -15.41
C GLY A 741 -41.14 36.24 -15.60
N ASN A 742 -41.52 37.30 -14.90
CA ASN A 742 -42.93 37.64 -14.69
C ASN A 742 -43.35 38.93 -15.36
N ILE A 743 -42.52 39.48 -16.24
CA ILE A 743 -42.75 40.77 -16.86
C ILE A 743 -42.28 40.70 -18.31
N VAL A 744 -43.05 41.24 -19.25
CA VAL A 744 -42.58 41.50 -20.61
C VAL A 744 -42.86 42.94 -20.95
N VAL A 745 -41.82 43.72 -21.22
CA VAL A 745 -41.97 45.10 -21.63
C VAL A 745 -41.48 45.26 -23.07
N ALA A 746 -42.38 45.71 -23.94
CA ALA A 746 -42.15 46.01 -25.35
C ALA A 746 -42.19 47.52 -25.55
N ILE A 747 -41.07 48.13 -25.95
CA ILE A 747 -40.95 49.58 -26.10
C ILE A 747 -40.35 50.02 -27.43
N ASN A 748 -40.56 51.28 -27.76
CA ASN A 748 -39.75 52.02 -28.72
C ASN A 748 -38.50 52.59 -28.03
N SER A 749 -37.33 52.00 -28.26
CA SER A 749 -36.07 52.47 -27.68
C SER A 749 -35.75 53.92 -28.01
N LYS A 750 -36.20 54.45 -29.16
CA LYS A 750 -35.94 55.83 -29.59
C LYS A 750 -36.68 56.87 -28.75
N GLN A 751 -37.67 56.45 -27.96
CA GLN A 751 -38.46 57.31 -27.08
C GLN A 751 -37.91 57.36 -25.65
N LEU A 752 -36.87 56.57 -25.36
CA LEU A 752 -36.21 56.50 -24.06
C LEU A 752 -34.75 56.92 -24.21
N PHE A 753 -34.36 57.94 -23.44
CA PHE A 753 -32.97 58.28 -23.22
C PHE A 753 -32.55 57.79 -21.83
N PHE A 754 -31.40 57.13 -21.74
CA PHE A 754 -30.80 56.74 -20.47
C PHE A 754 -29.28 56.80 -20.55
N MET A 755 -28.65 57.54 -19.65
CA MET A 755 -27.20 57.69 -19.59
C MET A 755 -26.71 57.61 -18.15
N LEU A 756 -25.78 56.69 -17.89
CA LEU A 756 -25.09 56.60 -16.62
C LEU A 756 -24.12 57.78 -16.44
N LYS A 757 -24.20 58.49 -15.31
CA LYS A 757 -23.30 59.60 -14.95
C LYS A 757 -22.20 59.14 -14.00
N LYS A 758 -22.58 58.47 -12.91
CA LYS A 758 -21.66 58.11 -11.83
C LYS A 758 -22.12 56.84 -11.12
N ILE A 759 -21.15 56.03 -10.69
CA ILE A 759 -21.36 54.90 -9.78
C ILE A 759 -20.64 55.21 -8.47
N LYS A 760 -21.28 54.95 -7.35
CA LYS A 760 -20.68 55.00 -6.02
C LYS A 760 -20.86 53.64 -5.36
N VAL A 761 -19.76 53.08 -4.88
CA VAL A 761 -19.74 51.81 -4.16
C VAL A 761 -19.34 52.06 -2.72
N TYR A 762 -20.19 51.61 -1.81
CA TYR A 762 -19.96 51.68 -0.37
C TYR A 762 -19.80 50.28 0.17
N ILE A 763 -18.65 50.00 0.77
CA ILE A 763 -18.38 48.75 1.49
C ILE A 763 -18.25 49.12 2.96
N LYS A 764 -19.14 48.58 3.79
CA LYS A 764 -19.22 48.93 5.20
C LYS A 764 -19.23 47.69 6.09
N ASN A 765 -18.69 47.87 7.29
CA ASN A 765 -18.90 46.97 8.41
C ASN A 765 -20.34 47.08 8.90
N TYR A 766 -20.82 46.01 9.53
CA TYR A 766 -22.10 46.03 10.22
C TYR A 766 -21.98 46.88 11.48
N SER A 767 -23.05 47.63 11.78
CA SER A 767 -23.14 48.33 13.06
C SER A 767 -23.32 47.34 14.20
N GLU A 768 -22.97 47.77 15.42
CA GLU A 768 -23.23 46.98 16.62
C GLU A 768 -24.71 46.59 16.74
N THR A 769 -25.62 47.51 16.46
CA THR A 769 -27.07 47.23 16.52
C THR A 769 -27.51 46.20 15.48
N GLU A 770 -26.94 46.23 14.27
CA GLU A 770 -27.24 45.26 13.20
C GLU A 770 -26.73 43.85 13.56
N ILE A 771 -25.61 43.73 14.26
CA ILE A 771 -25.05 42.42 14.66
C ILE A 771 -25.86 41.81 15.83
N LEU A 772 -26.33 42.65 16.75
CA LEU A 772 -26.89 42.22 18.03
C LEU A 772 -28.43 42.17 18.09
N SER A 773 -29.16 42.81 17.16
CA SER A 773 -30.63 42.99 17.22
C SER A 773 -31.45 41.70 17.32
N ASP A 774 -30.95 40.60 16.74
CA ASP A 774 -31.69 39.32 16.64
C ASP A 774 -31.00 38.16 17.37
N LYS A 775 -29.99 38.45 18.21
CA LYS A 775 -29.19 37.42 18.89
C LYS A 775 -29.77 37.09 20.26
N LYS A 776 -29.98 35.80 20.52
CA LYS A 776 -30.29 35.31 21.87
C LYS A 776 -29.09 35.56 22.78
N ARG A 777 -29.30 36.26 23.89
CA ARG A 777 -28.31 36.35 24.97
C ARG A 777 -28.06 34.95 25.52
N ASP A 778 -26.79 34.61 25.70
CA ASP A 778 -26.40 33.37 26.33
C ASP A 778 -26.84 33.39 27.81
N ALA A 779 -27.74 32.47 28.15
CA ALA A 779 -28.31 32.38 29.49
C ALA A 779 -27.28 31.93 30.55
N ASN A 780 -26.15 31.33 30.15
CA ASN A 780 -25.15 30.78 31.06
C ASN A 780 -24.07 31.78 31.48
N THR A 781 -23.79 32.80 30.67
CA THR A 781 -22.68 33.75 30.90
C THR A 781 -23.14 35.16 31.26
N GLY A 782 -24.38 35.54 30.97
CA GLY A 782 -24.91 36.89 31.24
C GLY A 782 -24.38 37.98 30.30
N ASP A 783 -23.15 37.84 29.80
CA ASP A 783 -22.43 38.79 28.92
C ASP A 783 -22.13 38.24 27.50
N GLY A 784 -22.62 37.05 27.16
CA GLY A 784 -22.38 36.38 25.87
C GLY A 784 -23.55 36.44 24.88
N TYR A 785 -23.25 36.29 23.57
CA TYR A 785 -24.22 36.21 22.48
C TYR A 785 -24.07 34.88 21.73
N MET A 786 -25.18 34.20 21.45
CA MET A 786 -25.17 33.00 20.62
C MET A 786 -25.22 33.37 19.13
N TYR A 787 -24.20 32.95 18.37
CA TYR A 787 -24.09 33.20 16.94
C TYR A 787 -24.14 31.89 16.15
N ASN A 788 -25.02 31.82 15.15
CA ASN A 788 -25.08 30.70 14.20
C ASN A 788 -23.90 30.82 13.22
N ILE A 789 -22.92 29.93 13.34
CA ILE A 789 -21.76 29.90 12.45
C ILE A 789 -22.15 29.27 11.10
N THR A 790 -22.81 28.12 11.13
CA THR A 790 -23.32 27.40 9.95
C THR A 790 -24.28 26.29 10.38
N ASN A 791 -25.23 25.89 9.51
CA ASN A 791 -26.11 24.72 9.70
C ASN A 791 -26.74 24.61 11.10
N ASP A 792 -27.21 25.74 11.65
CA ASP A 792 -27.82 25.83 12.99
C ASP A 792 -26.88 25.47 14.16
N ILE A 793 -25.57 25.61 13.95
CA ILE A 793 -24.56 25.50 15.01
C ILE A 793 -24.39 26.86 15.68
N PHE A 794 -24.92 26.97 16.90
CA PHE A 794 -24.84 28.19 17.69
C PHE A 794 -23.66 28.11 18.66
N ILE A 795 -22.75 29.07 18.56
CA ILE A 795 -21.58 29.19 19.44
C ILE A 795 -21.66 30.51 20.22
N GLY A 796 -21.25 30.47 21.49
CA GLY A 796 -21.24 31.63 22.39
C GLY A 796 -19.99 32.50 22.22
N PHE A 797 -20.18 33.77 21.89
CA PHE A 797 -19.14 34.79 21.75
C PHE A 797 -19.31 35.89 22.81
N LYS A 798 -18.20 36.50 23.23
CA LYS A 798 -18.26 37.80 23.92
C LYS A 798 -18.68 38.89 22.94
N LYS A 799 -19.19 40.01 23.45
CA LYS A 799 -19.67 41.12 22.63
C LYS A 799 -18.62 41.61 21.63
N GLU A 800 -17.44 42.00 22.11
CA GLU A 800 -16.37 42.55 21.26
C GLU A 800 -15.85 41.51 20.27
N GLU A 801 -15.69 40.27 20.73
CA GLU A 801 -15.26 39.10 19.96
C GLU A 801 -16.22 38.84 18.77
N LEU A 802 -17.53 38.91 19.02
CA LEU A 802 -18.54 38.69 17.98
C LEU A 802 -18.53 39.80 16.93
N ILE A 803 -18.44 41.06 17.37
CA ILE A 803 -18.42 42.22 16.48
C ILE A 803 -17.20 42.15 15.56
N GLU A 804 -16.04 41.81 16.11
CA GLU A 804 -14.81 41.63 15.35
C GLU A 804 -14.91 40.46 14.37
N TYR A 805 -15.36 39.29 14.85
CA TYR A 805 -15.54 38.09 14.02
C TYR A 805 -16.45 38.35 12.81
N VAL A 806 -17.64 38.94 13.03
CA VAL A 806 -18.60 39.21 11.95
C VAL A 806 -18.04 40.24 10.97
N ASN A 807 -17.42 41.32 11.46
CA ASN A 807 -16.89 42.35 10.58
C ASN A 807 -15.64 41.93 9.82
N ASN A 808 -14.87 40.96 10.32
CA ASN A 808 -13.77 40.36 9.58
C ASN A 808 -14.29 39.50 8.41
N ARG A 809 -15.40 38.78 8.62
CA ARG A 809 -15.91 37.80 7.64
C ARG A 809 -17.01 38.30 6.72
N LYS A 810 -17.79 39.30 7.12
CA LYS A 810 -18.94 39.78 6.35
C LYS A 810 -18.86 41.28 6.11
N LYS A 811 -19.31 41.71 4.92
CA LYS A 811 -19.42 43.11 4.53
C LYS A 811 -20.76 43.38 3.90
N LYS A 812 -21.22 44.63 4.08
CA LYS A 812 -22.38 45.18 3.39
C LYS A 812 -21.90 46.04 2.22
N ILE A 813 -22.31 45.66 1.02
CA ILE A 813 -22.01 46.37 -0.22
C ILE A 813 -23.27 47.08 -0.70
N THR A 814 -23.18 48.39 -0.84
CA THR A 814 -24.25 49.22 -1.43
C THR A 814 -23.70 49.87 -2.70
N VAL A 815 -24.38 49.64 -3.82
CA VAL A 815 -24.06 50.30 -5.09
C VAL A 815 -25.14 51.32 -5.41
N GLU A 816 -24.75 52.58 -5.50
CA GLU A 816 -25.61 53.68 -5.94
C GLU A 816 -25.21 54.13 -7.34
N ILE A 817 -26.21 54.36 -8.18
CA ILE A 817 -26.01 54.90 -9.52
C ILE A 817 -26.70 56.25 -9.63
N GLU A 818 -26.00 57.18 -10.26
CA GLU A 818 -26.53 58.46 -10.73
C GLU A 818 -26.64 58.38 -12.24
N PHE A 819 -27.83 58.64 -12.75
CA PHE A 819 -28.12 58.55 -14.18
C PHE A 819 -29.04 59.70 -14.61
N GLU A 820 -28.93 60.03 -15.88
CA GLU A 820 -29.80 60.96 -16.57
C GLU A 820 -30.73 60.16 -17.46
N TYR A 821 -32.04 60.42 -17.37
CA TYR A 821 -33.02 59.76 -18.21
C TYR A 821 -34.05 60.76 -18.74
N GLY A 822 -34.68 60.41 -19.86
CA GLY A 822 -35.74 61.20 -20.45
C GLY A 822 -36.67 60.34 -21.29
N ILE A 823 -37.95 60.70 -21.34
CA ILE A 823 -38.99 59.93 -22.03
C ILE A 823 -39.76 60.88 -22.95
N SER A 824 -39.84 60.59 -24.25
CA SER A 824 -40.72 61.28 -25.20
C SER A 824 -41.89 60.39 -25.58
N GLY A 825 -43.10 60.80 -25.20
CA GLY A 825 -44.34 60.11 -25.58
C GLY A 825 -45.06 59.45 -24.41
N LYS A 826 -46.36 59.26 -24.56
CA LYS A 826 -47.20 58.43 -23.70
C LYS A 826 -48.36 57.89 -24.54
N PRO A 827 -48.47 56.57 -24.77
CA PRO A 827 -47.58 55.51 -24.29
C PRO A 827 -46.27 55.38 -25.09
N ILE A 828 -45.20 54.91 -24.46
CA ILE A 828 -43.92 54.56 -25.14
C ILE A 828 -43.79 53.08 -25.51
N GLY A 829 -44.79 52.29 -25.13
CA GLY A 829 -44.81 50.85 -25.27
C GLY A 829 -45.86 50.20 -24.39
N LEU A 830 -45.73 48.88 -24.25
CA LEU A 830 -46.65 47.98 -23.57
C LEU A 830 -45.88 47.13 -22.55
N GLY A 831 -46.43 46.98 -21.35
CA GLY A 831 -45.95 46.05 -20.33
C GLY A 831 -47.00 44.99 -20.02
N LEU A 832 -46.64 43.73 -20.17
CA LEU A 832 -47.38 42.56 -19.68
C LEU A 832 -46.78 42.15 -18.34
N PHE A 833 -47.55 42.29 -17.27
CA PHE A 833 -47.14 42.03 -15.91
C PHE A 833 -47.91 40.83 -15.36
N PHE A 834 -47.19 39.79 -14.95
CA PHE A 834 -47.77 38.63 -14.29
C PHE A 834 -47.75 38.83 -12.78
N LYS A 835 -48.91 38.68 -12.14
CA LYS A 835 -49.00 38.62 -10.68
C LYS A 835 -48.47 37.26 -10.20
N ASN A 836 -47.53 37.30 -9.26
CA ASN A 836 -47.30 36.17 -8.37
C ASN A 836 -48.37 36.22 -7.28
N ASP A 837 -48.99 35.08 -7.00
CA ASP A 837 -49.81 34.91 -5.79
C ASP A 837 -48.97 35.09 -4.51
#